data_AF-A0A815NDV2-F1
#
_entry.id   AF-A0A815NDV2-F1
#
_cell.length_a   1.000
_cell.length_b   1.000
_cell.length_c   1.000
_cell.angle_alpha   90.00
_cell.angle_beta   90.00
_cell.angle_gamma   90.00
#
_symmetry.space_group_name_H-M   'P 1'
#
loop_
_entity.id
_entity.type
_entity.pdbx_description
1 polymer ?
#
loop_
_entity_poly.entity_id
_entity_poly.type
_entity_poly.pdbx_seq_one_letter_code
_entity_poly.pdbx_strand_id
1 'polypeptide(L)'
;MISIKVFFVTFLGETQTVTAHVHRTIHNFNLFPSDKKNDLEKERIGIIATRLYIFLTLVGLIILGFYTSFSKRGHTFTVEWPSLLQFEELHSMHSSTLNCPCSRFSMSYARIMSLSPRYHSICSSEYLEEHWLSYFGQVELDIESILLLSTDFRITGQSFFDLMRILCETSRETIENALRVFRSNRLVTMNALSRSQFNIETMTRMKQFEKRTITSFVDLIKLVRSSIQTNQLADEAWTNVEPSSQYNNETSKWSFRFRSRAFRTNSCSCAVSNQCTHPVGFYFQTDTSRSQPNITVPGLVLGCYTIDSLLLSTLECFYDKQCVKLVVDNYDFDVVGLVRPLNSHAVQIEPLRNENSRFYPNTTINEIFSQLFVEDWINSSNFTSYYTRCEPTQCTYTIGKHISLTYMLTMMLGFYGGLSAILEIVLPSIVKVILQQWPKRKKRIQLNNFNNITTDTIMDSSSKEPSHSSKNISEKLLSLNLFESERSSTEKRFLHKEIIATRIYIFLFILCLIAAIIYSGPFSNETKLTEKKSPTMNIVHDLHQKNISSLSCPCSKVAIPYSRFLSIKLDYHSICSSEYVSPLYSINLLKKNDSLSLALSTHYRVLRSLCQSSHRFIKNAEEVFGTRELISIETLTRSSFDFQIQAIKVCINIILK
;
A
#
# COMPACT_ATOMS: atom_id res chain seq x y z
N MET A 1 -36.97 23.35 81.39
CA MET A 1 -36.09 22.26 80.88
C MET A 1 -36.62 20.84 81.16
N ILE A 2 -37.93 20.66 81.41
CA ILE A 2 -38.57 19.36 81.68
C ILE A 2 -39.51 18.93 80.51
N SER A 3 -40.06 19.86 79.73
CA SER A 3 -40.92 19.51 78.57
C SER A 3 -40.18 18.97 77.34
N ILE A 4 -38.87 19.20 77.19
CA ILE A 4 -38.09 18.69 76.03
C ILE A 4 -37.67 17.22 76.24
N LYS A 5 -37.45 16.79 77.50
CA LYS A 5 -37.15 15.39 77.81
C LYS A 5 -38.34 14.46 77.61
N VAL A 6 -39.56 14.93 77.88
CA VAL A 6 -40.78 14.12 77.69
C VAL A 6 -41.10 13.94 76.20
N PHE A 7 -40.84 14.95 75.36
CA PHE A 7 -41.04 14.87 73.91
C PHE A 7 -39.99 13.97 73.21
N PHE A 8 -38.73 13.97 73.68
CA PHE A 8 -37.70 13.09 73.12
C PHE A 8 -37.86 11.62 73.53
N VAL A 9 -38.38 11.33 74.72
CA VAL A 9 -38.66 9.95 75.16
C VAL A 9 -39.91 9.38 74.47
N THR A 10 -40.91 10.20 74.16
CA THR A 10 -42.08 9.77 73.34
C THR A 10 -41.71 9.60 71.87
N PHE A 11 -40.89 10.48 71.29
CA PHE A 11 -40.43 10.35 69.89
C PHE A 11 -39.42 9.19 69.69
N LEU A 12 -38.56 8.90 70.67
CA LEU A 12 -37.70 7.70 70.66
C LEU A 12 -38.50 6.41 70.91
N GLY A 13 -39.55 6.46 71.73
CA GLY A 13 -40.49 5.35 71.93
C GLY A 13 -41.30 5.05 70.67
N GLU A 14 -41.78 6.07 69.95
CA GLU A 14 -42.51 5.92 68.68
C GLU A 14 -41.60 5.52 67.51
N THR A 15 -40.36 6.00 67.45
CA THR A 15 -39.41 5.54 66.42
C THR A 15 -38.92 4.10 66.70
N GLN A 16 -38.79 3.67 67.96
CA GLN A 16 -38.55 2.27 68.29
C GLN A 16 -39.73 1.36 67.98
N THR A 17 -40.97 1.79 68.20
CA THR A 17 -42.15 1.00 67.82
C THR A 17 -42.36 0.97 66.32
N VAL A 18 -42.11 2.07 65.59
CA VAL A 18 -42.19 2.10 64.12
C VAL A 18 -41.05 1.29 63.49
N THR A 19 -39.81 1.40 63.98
CA THR A 19 -38.71 0.56 63.47
C THR A 19 -38.88 -0.90 63.83
N ALA A 20 -39.38 -1.24 65.02
CA ALA A 20 -39.73 -2.61 65.38
C ALA A 20 -40.92 -3.13 64.57
N HIS A 21 -41.90 -2.29 64.25
CA HIS A 21 -43.06 -2.65 63.44
C HIS A 21 -42.64 -2.86 61.98
N VAL A 22 -41.86 -1.95 61.40
CA VAL A 22 -41.28 -2.09 60.05
C VAL A 22 -40.36 -3.30 59.99
N HIS A 23 -39.50 -3.53 60.98
CA HIS A 23 -38.63 -4.71 61.04
C HIS A 23 -39.46 -6.00 61.12
N ARG A 24 -40.54 -6.02 61.91
CA ARG A 24 -41.43 -7.19 62.03
C ARG A 24 -42.23 -7.43 60.73
N THR A 25 -42.68 -6.36 60.07
CA THR A 25 -43.36 -6.40 58.78
C THR A 25 -42.43 -6.88 57.66
N ILE A 26 -41.18 -6.41 57.62
CA ILE A 26 -40.15 -6.88 56.68
C ILE A 26 -39.74 -8.33 56.97
N HIS A 27 -39.58 -8.70 58.24
CA HIS A 27 -39.18 -10.05 58.63
C HIS A 27 -40.22 -11.10 58.27
N ASN A 28 -41.51 -10.74 58.40
CA ASN A 28 -42.66 -11.59 58.09
C ASN A 28 -43.24 -11.32 56.69
N PHE A 29 -42.55 -10.53 55.88
CA PHE A 29 -43.01 -10.20 54.53
C PHE A 29 -43.01 -11.45 53.66
N ASN A 30 -44.17 -11.76 53.09
CA ASN A 30 -44.38 -12.94 52.29
C ASN A 30 -45.18 -12.56 51.04
N LEU A 31 -44.51 -12.47 49.89
CA LEU A 31 -45.13 -12.32 48.56
C LEU A 31 -45.92 -13.57 48.14
N PHE A 32 -45.67 -14.72 48.78
CA PHE A 32 -46.27 -16.01 48.45
C PHE A 32 -47.00 -16.60 49.67
N PRO A 33 -48.09 -15.98 50.15
CA PRO A 33 -48.87 -16.45 51.31
C PRO A 33 -49.55 -17.80 51.03
N SER A 34 -49.96 -18.50 52.10
CA SER A 34 -50.58 -19.83 52.04
C SER A 34 -52.04 -19.79 52.52
N ASP A 35 -52.95 -20.43 51.78
CA ASP A 35 -54.41 -20.33 51.97
C ASP A 35 -54.96 -21.06 53.21
N LYS A 36 -54.14 -21.88 53.89
CA LYS A 36 -54.56 -22.63 55.08
C LYS A 36 -54.03 -21.98 56.35
N LYS A 37 -54.93 -21.40 57.16
CA LYS A 37 -54.64 -20.99 58.54
C LYS A 37 -54.14 -22.22 59.32
N ASN A 38 -52.91 -22.11 59.84
CA ASN A 38 -52.12 -23.10 60.60
C ASN A 38 -51.16 -24.02 59.81
N ASP A 39 -50.90 -23.78 58.51
CA ASP A 39 -49.86 -24.50 57.76
C ASP A 39 -48.50 -23.78 57.84
N LEU A 40 -47.84 -23.91 59.00
CA LEU A 40 -46.54 -23.28 59.32
C LEU A 40 -45.44 -23.62 58.29
N GLU A 41 -45.53 -24.77 57.62
CA GLU A 41 -44.54 -25.21 56.64
C GLU A 41 -44.67 -24.42 55.33
N LYS A 42 -45.89 -24.19 54.85
CA LYS A 42 -46.13 -23.39 53.65
C LYS A 42 -45.89 -21.90 53.86
N GLU A 43 -46.20 -21.39 55.04
CA GLU A 43 -45.87 -20.01 55.40
C GLU A 43 -44.35 -19.80 55.40
N ARG A 44 -43.58 -20.77 55.91
CA ARG A 44 -42.12 -20.77 55.86
C ARG A 44 -41.56 -20.86 54.43
N ILE A 45 -42.18 -21.68 53.57
CA ILE A 45 -41.83 -21.76 52.13
C ILE A 45 -42.01 -20.39 51.47
N GLY A 46 -43.14 -19.72 51.72
CA GLY A 46 -43.45 -18.42 51.14
C GLY A 46 -42.46 -17.32 51.56
N ILE A 47 -42.15 -17.24 52.86
CA ILE A 47 -41.18 -16.26 53.38
C ILE A 47 -39.78 -16.48 52.76
N ILE A 48 -39.34 -17.73 52.62
CA ILE A 48 -38.04 -18.05 52.00
C ILE A 48 -38.05 -17.72 50.51
N ALA A 49 -39.12 -18.06 49.78
CA ALA A 49 -39.28 -17.73 48.37
C ALA A 49 -39.29 -16.20 48.15
N THR A 50 -39.92 -15.45 49.05
CA THR A 50 -39.96 -13.98 49.02
C THR A 50 -38.58 -13.37 49.21
N ARG A 51 -37.80 -13.88 50.17
CA ARG A 51 -36.41 -13.41 50.40
C ARG A 51 -35.52 -13.72 49.19
N LEU A 52 -35.66 -14.91 48.61
CA LEU A 52 -34.91 -15.31 47.42
C LEU A 52 -35.31 -14.50 46.19
N TYR A 53 -36.61 -14.21 46.02
CA TYR A 53 -37.14 -13.33 44.98
C TYR A 53 -36.51 -11.93 45.06
N ILE A 54 -36.56 -11.29 46.23
CA ILE A 54 -36.00 -9.95 46.44
C ILE A 54 -34.49 -9.96 46.19
N PHE A 55 -33.78 -10.96 46.73
CA PHE A 55 -32.33 -11.09 46.55
C PHE A 55 -31.93 -11.25 45.08
N LEU A 56 -32.54 -12.19 44.36
CA LEU A 56 -32.21 -12.46 42.95
C LEU A 56 -32.56 -11.27 42.05
N THR A 57 -33.67 -10.59 42.32
CA THR A 57 -34.08 -9.41 41.56
C THR A 57 -33.11 -8.25 41.77
N LEU A 58 -32.70 -8.00 43.02
CA LEU A 58 -31.75 -6.95 43.35
C LEU A 58 -30.35 -7.24 42.78
N VAL A 59 -29.87 -8.47 42.89
CA VAL A 59 -28.60 -8.90 42.28
C VAL A 59 -28.64 -8.76 40.76
N GLY A 60 -29.73 -9.20 40.11
CA GLY A 60 -29.90 -9.08 38.66
C GLY A 60 -29.89 -7.63 38.17
N LEU A 61 -30.59 -6.74 38.87
CA LEU A 61 -30.60 -5.30 38.56
C LEU A 61 -29.22 -4.65 38.75
N ILE A 62 -28.48 -5.03 39.79
CA ILE A 62 -27.11 -4.56 40.03
C ILE A 62 -26.18 -5.00 38.89
N ILE A 63 -26.23 -6.28 38.49
CA ILE A 63 -25.40 -6.81 37.40
C ILE A 63 -25.71 -6.08 36.09
N LEU A 64 -26.99 -5.88 35.76
CA LEU A 64 -27.41 -5.16 34.57
C LEU A 64 -26.98 -3.69 34.60
N GLY A 65 -27.08 -3.04 35.77
CA GLY A 65 -26.62 -1.66 35.96
C GLY A 65 -25.11 -1.51 35.74
N PHE A 66 -24.30 -2.42 36.29
CA PHE A 66 -22.86 -2.42 36.03
C PHE A 66 -22.56 -2.67 34.55
N TYR A 67 -23.19 -3.69 33.94
CA TYR A 67 -22.97 -4.03 32.53
C TYR A 67 -23.30 -2.85 31.59
N THR A 68 -24.43 -2.19 31.80
CA THR A 68 -24.86 -1.06 30.98
C THR A 68 -24.01 0.20 31.21
N SER A 69 -23.48 0.41 32.41
CA SER A 69 -22.58 1.52 32.73
C SER A 69 -21.21 1.39 32.06
N PHE A 70 -20.64 0.17 32.04
CA PHE A 70 -19.33 -0.08 31.44
C PHE A 70 -19.37 -0.26 29.92
N SER A 71 -20.54 -0.57 29.36
CA SER A 71 -20.70 -0.76 27.91
C SER A 71 -20.65 0.58 27.17
N LYS A 72 -19.74 0.68 26.19
CA LYS A 72 -19.68 1.82 25.26
C LYS A 72 -20.33 1.42 23.93
N ARG A 73 -21.14 2.32 23.37
CA ARG A 73 -21.73 2.16 22.04
C ARG A 73 -21.01 3.07 21.06
N GLY A 74 -20.58 2.52 19.92
CA GLY A 74 -20.01 3.32 18.84
C GLY A 74 -21.08 4.22 18.23
N HIS A 75 -20.85 5.52 18.24
CA HIS A 75 -21.69 6.49 17.56
C HIS A 75 -20.92 7.05 16.36
N THR A 76 -21.50 6.91 15.18
CA THR A 76 -20.94 7.45 13.93
C THR A 76 -21.46 8.87 13.73
N PHE A 77 -20.57 9.78 13.38
CA PHE A 77 -20.88 11.14 12.97
C PHE A 77 -20.59 11.26 11.47
N THR A 78 -21.45 11.99 10.76
CA THR A 78 -21.30 12.24 9.32
C THR A 78 -21.19 13.75 9.10
N VAL A 79 -20.19 14.16 8.32
CA VAL A 79 -20.01 15.53 7.86
C VAL A 79 -20.17 15.53 6.34
N GLU A 80 -21.20 16.22 5.85
CA GLU A 80 -21.46 16.38 4.42
C GLU A 80 -20.55 17.45 3.81
N TRP A 81 -20.07 17.21 2.60
CA TRP A 81 -19.23 18.11 1.78
C TRP A 81 -18.11 18.81 2.58
N PRO A 82 -17.22 18.06 3.23
CA PRO A 82 -16.21 18.64 4.09
C PRO A 82 -15.24 19.51 3.28
N SER A 83 -14.98 20.72 3.80
CA SER A 83 -13.90 21.56 3.28
C SER A 83 -12.53 20.96 3.60
N LEU A 84 -11.49 21.39 2.88
CA LEU A 84 -10.11 20.96 3.12
C LEU A 84 -9.68 21.16 4.58
N LEU A 85 -10.01 22.31 5.18
CA LEU A 85 -9.68 22.61 6.57
C LEU A 85 -10.40 21.67 7.54
N GLN A 86 -11.70 21.43 7.32
CA GLN A 86 -12.47 20.49 8.14
C GLN A 86 -11.93 19.07 8.03
N PHE A 87 -11.53 18.64 6.83
CA PHE A 87 -10.90 17.33 6.67
C PHE A 87 -9.56 17.23 7.41
N GLU A 88 -8.69 18.24 7.31
CA GLU A 88 -7.41 18.24 8.04
C GLU A 88 -7.63 18.21 9.56
N GLU A 89 -8.62 18.97 10.06
CA GLU A 89 -9.00 18.97 11.48
C GLU A 89 -9.54 17.60 11.94
N LEU A 90 -10.52 17.05 11.22
CA LEU A 90 -11.09 15.74 11.51
C LEU A 90 -10.04 14.64 11.44
N HIS A 91 -9.13 14.70 10.48
CA HIS A 91 -8.05 13.73 10.36
C HIS A 91 -7.08 13.84 11.53
N SER A 92 -6.80 15.05 12.02
CA SER A 92 -5.95 15.25 13.19
C SER A 92 -6.54 14.63 14.47
N MET A 93 -7.86 14.71 14.66
CA MET A 93 -8.54 14.22 15.86
C MET A 93 -8.97 12.76 15.79
N HIS A 94 -9.30 12.27 14.59
CA HIS A 94 -10.00 10.99 14.40
C HIS A 94 -9.40 10.11 13.30
N SER A 95 -8.11 10.27 12.98
CA SER A 95 -7.41 9.54 11.90
C SER A 95 -7.68 8.04 11.85
N SER A 96 -7.83 7.36 12.99
CA SER A 96 -8.01 5.90 13.06
C SER A 96 -9.40 5.41 12.67
N THR A 97 -10.43 6.25 12.75
CA THR A 97 -11.82 5.90 12.43
C THR A 97 -12.44 6.77 11.34
N LEU A 98 -11.72 7.79 10.86
CA LEU A 98 -12.16 8.70 9.82
C LEU A 98 -12.16 8.01 8.44
N ASN A 99 -13.28 8.09 7.75
CA ASN A 99 -13.48 7.58 6.41
C ASN A 99 -14.09 8.67 5.52
N CYS A 100 -13.36 9.08 4.48
CA CYS A 100 -13.73 10.18 3.59
C CYS A 100 -13.64 9.71 2.13
N PRO A 101 -14.66 9.03 1.60
CA PRO A 101 -14.64 8.54 0.22
C PRO A 101 -14.55 9.70 -0.78
N CYS A 102 -13.61 9.60 -1.73
CA CYS A 102 -13.51 10.52 -2.86
C CYS A 102 -14.65 10.27 -3.86
N SER A 103 -15.25 11.33 -4.39
CA SER A 103 -16.16 11.22 -5.54
C SER A 103 -15.41 10.86 -6.83
N ARG A 104 -14.16 11.31 -6.97
CA ARG A 104 -13.25 10.91 -8.06
C ARG A 104 -12.04 10.20 -7.51
N PHE A 105 -11.99 8.89 -7.73
CA PHE A 105 -10.93 8.03 -7.20
C PHE A 105 -9.68 7.95 -8.09
N SER A 106 -9.67 8.58 -9.26
CA SER A 106 -8.55 8.47 -10.21
C SER A 106 -8.21 9.81 -10.86
N MET A 107 -6.96 10.23 -10.79
CA MET A 107 -6.53 11.59 -11.15
C MET A 107 -5.19 11.58 -11.89
N SER A 108 -5.11 12.23 -13.05
CA SER A 108 -3.86 12.32 -13.82
C SER A 108 -2.79 13.11 -13.07
N TYR A 109 -1.55 12.62 -13.12
CA TYR A 109 -0.39 13.29 -12.52
C TYR A 109 -0.19 14.69 -13.08
N ALA A 110 -0.46 14.92 -14.36
CA ALA A 110 -0.36 16.23 -15.01
C ALA A 110 -1.11 17.34 -14.26
N ARG A 111 -2.13 16.97 -13.48
CA ARG A 111 -2.97 17.93 -12.79
C ARG A 111 -2.66 18.12 -11.31
N ILE A 112 -1.80 17.29 -10.71
CA ILE A 112 -1.48 17.32 -9.27
C ILE A 112 0.03 17.37 -8.99
N MET A 113 0.84 17.14 -10.01
CA MET A 113 2.29 17.09 -9.96
C MET A 113 2.87 17.88 -11.13
N SER A 114 3.97 18.57 -10.87
CA SER A 114 4.81 19.19 -11.89
C SER A 114 6.24 18.71 -11.73
N LEU A 115 6.90 18.46 -12.86
CA LEU A 115 8.29 18.03 -12.93
C LEU A 115 8.93 18.67 -14.16
N SER A 116 10.03 19.37 -13.95
CA SER A 116 10.83 20.02 -14.99
C SER A 116 12.31 19.86 -14.69
N PRO A 117 13.13 19.38 -15.64
CA PRO A 117 14.57 19.36 -15.48
C PRO A 117 15.18 20.75 -15.68
N ARG A 118 16.28 21.03 -14.98
CA ARG A 118 17.24 22.08 -15.31
C ARG A 118 18.49 21.40 -15.87
N TYR A 119 18.87 21.72 -17.10
CA TYR A 119 20.01 21.11 -17.78
C TYR A 119 21.34 21.79 -17.43
N HIS A 120 22.44 21.05 -17.58
CA HIS A 120 23.81 21.52 -17.43
C HIS A 120 24.11 22.62 -18.45
N SER A 121 24.91 23.61 -18.06
CA SER A 121 25.16 24.84 -18.83
C SER A 121 25.70 24.57 -20.24
N ILE A 122 26.51 23.52 -20.42
CA ILE A 122 26.99 23.05 -21.74
C ILE A 122 25.85 22.88 -22.77
N CYS A 123 24.70 22.33 -22.37
CA CYS A 123 23.59 22.02 -23.28
C CYS A 123 22.81 23.25 -23.79
N SER A 124 23.15 24.44 -23.31
CA SER A 124 22.61 25.73 -23.75
C SER A 124 23.72 26.76 -23.98
N SER A 125 24.95 26.30 -24.19
CA SER A 125 26.11 27.16 -24.37
C SER A 125 26.43 27.39 -25.85
N GLU A 126 27.17 28.48 -26.10
CA GLU A 126 27.65 28.86 -27.43
C GLU A 126 28.58 27.79 -28.06
N TYR A 127 29.18 26.92 -27.24
CA TYR A 127 30.01 25.79 -27.69
C TYR A 127 29.24 24.73 -28.51
N LEU A 128 27.90 24.78 -28.53
CA LEU A 128 27.08 23.87 -29.33
C LEU A 128 26.45 24.57 -30.55
N GLU A 129 26.77 25.84 -30.78
CA GLU A 129 26.25 26.62 -31.88
C GLU A 129 27.16 26.57 -33.11
N GLU A 130 26.56 26.76 -34.29
CA GLU A 130 27.25 26.70 -35.59
C GLU A 130 28.45 27.66 -35.68
N HIS A 131 28.40 28.81 -35.00
CA HIS A 131 29.50 29.76 -35.04
C HIS A 131 30.75 29.20 -34.32
N TRP A 132 30.60 28.45 -33.23
CA TRP A 132 31.72 27.74 -32.59
C TRP A 132 32.12 26.52 -33.39
N LEU A 133 31.16 25.74 -33.90
CA LEU A 133 31.47 24.56 -34.71
C LEU A 133 32.24 24.93 -35.99
N SER A 134 32.02 26.15 -36.52
CA SER A 134 32.80 26.70 -37.64
C SER A 134 34.29 26.89 -37.35
N TYR A 135 34.71 26.87 -36.07
CA TYR A 135 36.11 26.78 -35.66
C TYR A 135 36.80 25.59 -36.32
N PHE A 136 36.14 24.43 -36.39
CA PHE A 136 36.74 23.20 -36.92
C PHE A 136 36.56 23.01 -38.43
N GLY A 137 36.01 24.00 -39.12
CA GLY A 137 35.79 23.95 -40.56
C GLY A 137 37.10 23.88 -41.33
N GLN A 138 37.37 22.74 -41.96
CA GLN A 138 38.44 22.61 -42.95
C GLN A 138 38.14 23.54 -44.13
N VAL A 139 39.14 24.30 -44.58
CA VAL A 139 39.11 24.89 -45.92
C VAL A 139 39.19 23.71 -46.90
N GLU A 140 38.34 23.68 -47.92
CA GLU A 140 38.61 22.90 -49.14
C GLU A 140 39.96 23.38 -49.70
N LEU A 141 41.05 22.71 -49.34
CA LEU A 141 42.39 22.95 -49.87
C LEU A 141 42.89 21.67 -50.53
N ASP A 142 43.51 21.83 -51.69
CA ASP A 142 44.17 20.77 -52.46
C ASP A 142 45.05 19.89 -51.56
N ILE A 143 44.75 18.59 -51.60
CA ILE A 143 44.89 17.57 -50.54
C ILE A 143 46.35 17.16 -50.19
N GLU A 144 47.40 17.89 -50.59
CA GLU A 144 48.77 17.34 -50.53
C GLU A 144 49.68 17.83 -49.37
N SER A 145 49.35 18.88 -48.62
CA SER A 145 50.34 19.56 -47.75
C SER A 145 50.15 19.50 -46.24
N ILE A 146 49.01 19.01 -45.72
CA ILE A 146 48.72 19.04 -44.27
C ILE A 146 48.64 17.62 -43.68
N LEU A 147 49.63 17.26 -42.85
CA LEU A 147 49.66 16.00 -42.08
C LEU A 147 49.23 16.24 -40.62
N LEU A 148 47.97 16.64 -40.40
CA LEU A 148 47.46 16.75 -39.03
C LEU A 148 47.22 15.35 -38.44
N LEU A 149 47.76 15.12 -37.24
CA LEU A 149 47.54 13.88 -36.51
C LEU A 149 46.07 13.78 -36.09
N SER A 150 45.49 12.57 -36.13
CA SER A 150 44.13 12.34 -35.66
C SER A 150 43.95 12.53 -34.13
N THR A 151 45.01 12.90 -33.42
CA THR A 151 45.02 13.30 -31.99
C THR A 151 44.95 14.82 -31.82
N ASP A 152 45.08 15.58 -32.91
CA ASP A 152 45.08 17.03 -32.89
C ASP A 152 43.66 17.56 -32.62
N PHE A 153 43.56 18.55 -31.75
CA PHE A 153 42.29 19.17 -31.37
C PHE A 153 41.56 19.80 -32.55
N ARG A 154 42.30 20.34 -33.53
CA ARG A 154 41.70 20.97 -34.73
C ARG A 154 40.99 19.96 -35.63
N ILE A 155 41.36 18.69 -35.55
CA ILE A 155 40.70 17.59 -36.27
C ILE A 155 39.57 16.99 -35.44
N THR A 156 39.81 16.77 -34.14
CA THR A 156 38.91 15.98 -33.29
C THR A 156 37.85 16.82 -32.56
N GLY A 157 38.06 18.12 -32.43
CA GLY A 157 37.17 18.97 -31.65
C GLY A 157 35.80 19.19 -32.29
N GLN A 158 35.66 19.13 -33.63
CA GLN A 158 34.34 19.18 -34.26
C GLN A 158 33.47 18.02 -33.78
N SER A 159 33.98 16.80 -33.97
CA SER A 159 33.29 15.57 -33.57
C SER A 159 33.01 15.53 -32.07
N PHE A 160 33.87 16.15 -31.25
CA PHE A 160 33.64 16.30 -29.82
C PHE A 160 32.40 17.14 -29.51
N PHE A 161 32.30 18.36 -30.07
CA PHE A 161 31.17 19.26 -29.80
C PHE A 161 29.89 18.86 -30.54
N ASP A 162 29.99 18.30 -31.73
CA ASP A 162 28.86 17.71 -32.45
C ASP A 162 28.24 16.56 -31.66
N LEU A 163 29.06 15.66 -31.12
CA LEU A 163 28.56 14.58 -30.28
C LEU A 163 27.98 15.12 -28.96
N MET A 164 28.60 16.14 -28.35
CA MET A 164 28.04 16.80 -27.17
C MET A 164 26.63 17.36 -27.45
N ARG A 165 26.46 18.05 -28.59
CA ARG A 165 25.16 18.59 -29.05
C ARG A 165 24.13 17.47 -29.19
N ILE A 166 24.48 16.40 -29.90
CA ILE A 166 23.59 15.23 -30.10
C ILE A 166 23.18 14.61 -28.76
N LEU A 167 24.11 14.42 -27.81
CA LEU A 167 23.79 13.83 -26.52
C LEU A 167 22.92 14.74 -25.65
N CYS A 168 23.12 16.06 -25.71
CA CYS A 168 22.26 17.04 -25.04
C CYS A 168 20.84 17.04 -25.61
N GLU A 169 20.69 17.06 -26.94
CA GLU A 169 19.39 17.00 -27.63
C GLU A 169 18.66 15.68 -27.34
N THR A 170 19.36 14.55 -27.48
CA THR A 170 18.79 13.23 -27.20
C THR A 170 18.36 13.09 -25.74
N SER A 171 19.12 13.67 -24.80
CA SER A 171 18.75 13.69 -23.37
C SER A 171 17.47 14.49 -23.14
N ARG A 172 17.31 15.62 -23.83
CA ARG A 172 16.12 16.47 -23.78
C ARG A 172 14.89 15.72 -24.30
N GLU A 173 14.98 15.18 -25.51
CA GLU A 173 13.89 14.41 -26.13
C GLU A 173 13.49 13.19 -25.28
N THR A 174 14.48 12.50 -24.72
CA THR A 174 14.24 11.34 -23.83
C THR A 174 13.41 11.75 -22.62
N ILE A 175 13.75 12.86 -21.97
CA ILE A 175 13.01 13.36 -20.81
C ILE A 175 11.62 13.85 -21.20
N GLU A 176 11.49 14.60 -22.30
CA GLU A 176 10.19 15.09 -22.77
C GLU A 176 9.22 13.95 -23.12
N ASN A 177 9.72 12.92 -23.79
CA ASN A 177 8.96 11.71 -24.11
C ASN A 177 8.53 10.98 -22.82
N ALA A 178 9.45 10.81 -21.87
CA ALA A 178 9.15 10.21 -20.58
C ALA A 178 8.12 11.03 -19.79
N LEU A 179 8.25 12.36 -19.77
CA LEU A 179 7.31 13.27 -19.10
C LEU A 179 5.91 13.19 -19.70
N ARG A 180 5.78 13.04 -21.02
CA ARG A 180 4.49 12.85 -21.70
C ARG A 180 3.76 11.61 -21.16
N VAL A 181 4.49 10.50 -21.01
CA VAL A 181 3.96 9.26 -20.43
C VAL A 181 3.64 9.45 -18.94
N PHE A 182 4.55 10.05 -18.17
CA PHE A 182 4.35 10.30 -16.74
C PHE A 182 3.10 11.12 -16.46
N ARG A 183 2.88 12.19 -17.23
CA ARG A 183 1.70 13.06 -17.12
C ARG A 183 0.39 12.32 -17.41
N SER A 184 0.42 11.32 -18.29
CA SER A 184 -0.75 10.48 -18.60
C SER A 184 -1.09 9.47 -17.49
N ASN A 185 -0.13 9.11 -16.64
CA ASN A 185 -0.35 8.22 -15.50
C ASN A 185 -1.28 8.86 -14.46
N ARG A 186 -1.88 8.01 -13.61
CA ARG A 186 -2.93 8.43 -12.67
C ARG A 186 -2.62 7.99 -11.24
N LEU A 187 -2.90 8.86 -10.29
CA LEU A 187 -2.99 8.55 -8.86
C LEU A 187 -4.39 7.99 -8.59
N VAL A 188 -4.48 6.91 -7.81
CA VAL A 188 -5.74 6.27 -7.46
C VAL A 188 -5.93 6.18 -5.95
N THR A 189 -7.04 6.74 -5.47
CA THR A 189 -7.34 6.87 -4.04
C THR A 189 -8.85 6.73 -3.82
N MET A 190 -9.30 5.74 -3.06
CA MET A 190 -10.72 5.64 -2.70
C MET A 190 -11.11 6.64 -1.63
N ASN A 191 -10.24 6.86 -0.66
CA ASN A 191 -10.44 7.81 0.42
C ASN A 191 -9.47 8.97 0.25
N ALA A 192 -9.90 10.15 0.69
CA ALA A 192 -9.05 11.32 0.76
C ALA A 192 -7.78 10.97 1.54
N LEU A 193 -6.63 11.27 0.92
CA LEU A 193 -5.33 11.02 1.53
C LEU A 193 -5.05 12.17 2.47
N SER A 194 -4.40 11.88 3.58
CA SER A 194 -3.83 12.95 4.39
C SER A 194 -2.73 13.68 3.61
N ARG A 195 -2.42 14.90 4.00
CA ARG A 195 -1.34 15.68 3.37
C ARG A 195 0.00 14.95 3.40
N SER A 196 0.32 14.28 4.52
CA SER A 196 1.55 13.51 4.64
C SER A 196 1.57 12.30 3.70
N GLN A 197 0.47 11.55 3.63
CA GLN A 197 0.34 10.41 2.71
C GLN A 197 0.47 10.85 1.25
N PHE A 198 -0.24 11.91 0.86
CA PHE A 198 -0.13 12.46 -0.49
C PHE A 198 1.31 12.90 -0.82
N ASN A 199 1.98 13.59 0.10
CA ASN A 199 3.37 14.03 -0.12
C ASN A 199 4.33 12.85 -0.28
N ILE A 200 4.18 11.80 0.53
CA ILE A 200 5.00 10.58 0.44
C ILE A 200 4.76 9.87 -0.89
N GLU A 201 3.50 9.67 -1.28
CA GLU A 201 3.15 9.02 -2.54
C GLU A 201 3.69 9.82 -3.74
N THR A 202 3.42 11.12 -3.79
CA THR A 202 3.86 11.98 -4.90
C THR A 202 5.39 12.02 -5.05
N MET A 203 6.11 12.22 -3.95
CA MET A 203 7.58 12.22 -3.94
C MET A 203 8.17 10.88 -4.37
N THR A 204 7.56 9.76 -3.92
CA THR A 204 8.01 8.42 -4.31
C THR A 204 7.84 8.20 -5.81
N ARG A 205 6.70 8.60 -6.39
CA ARG A 205 6.45 8.46 -7.82
C ARG A 205 7.36 9.35 -8.68
N MET A 206 7.66 10.57 -8.23
CA MET A 206 8.62 11.47 -8.91
C MET A 206 10.03 10.89 -8.91
N LYS A 207 10.55 10.46 -7.74
CA LYS A 207 11.88 9.84 -7.64
C LYS A 207 12.00 8.57 -8.48
N GLN A 208 10.93 7.77 -8.52
CA GLN A 208 10.90 6.57 -9.35
C GLN A 208 10.94 6.91 -10.85
N PHE A 209 10.24 7.98 -11.26
CA PHE A 209 10.30 8.49 -12.63
C PHE A 209 11.73 8.95 -13.00
N GLU A 210 12.36 9.76 -12.16
CA GLU A 210 13.72 10.28 -12.38
C GLU A 210 14.71 9.13 -12.58
N LYS A 211 14.74 8.19 -11.63
CA LYS A 211 15.63 7.03 -11.65
C LYS A 211 15.43 6.15 -12.89
N ARG A 212 14.19 5.87 -13.27
CA ARG A 212 13.86 4.99 -14.41
C ARG A 212 14.27 5.64 -15.73
N THR A 213 13.98 6.92 -15.90
CA THR A 213 14.30 7.67 -17.13
C THR A 213 15.81 7.69 -17.35
N ILE A 214 16.58 8.02 -16.31
CA ILE A 214 18.05 8.01 -16.36
C ILE A 214 18.60 6.61 -16.67
N THR A 215 18.13 5.59 -15.94
CA THR A 215 18.66 4.22 -16.08
C THR A 215 18.43 3.67 -17.47
N SER A 216 17.21 3.85 -18.03
CA SER A 216 16.86 3.34 -19.35
C SER A 216 17.74 3.93 -20.45
N PHE A 217 18.05 5.22 -20.36
CA PHE A 217 18.88 5.89 -21.35
C PHE A 217 20.35 5.49 -21.25
N VAL A 218 20.89 5.46 -20.02
CA VAL A 218 22.28 5.04 -19.78
C VAL A 218 22.51 3.59 -20.23
N ASP A 219 21.54 2.71 -20.05
CA ASP A 219 21.60 1.33 -20.54
C ASP A 219 21.64 1.25 -22.07
N LEU A 220 20.85 2.05 -22.77
CA LEU A 220 20.87 2.13 -24.23
C LEU A 220 22.25 2.55 -24.75
N ILE A 221 22.86 3.56 -24.13
CA ILE A 221 24.14 4.10 -24.59
C ILE A 221 25.29 3.15 -24.26
N LYS A 222 25.21 2.43 -23.13
CA LYS A 222 26.13 1.32 -22.83
C LYS A 222 26.03 0.20 -23.87
N LEU A 223 24.84 -0.12 -24.37
CA LEU A 223 24.66 -1.08 -25.45
C LEU A 223 25.30 -0.59 -26.75
N VAL A 224 25.11 0.69 -27.13
CA VAL A 224 25.76 1.28 -28.31
C VAL A 224 27.28 1.19 -28.21
N ARG A 225 27.86 1.66 -27.10
CA ARG A 225 29.31 1.59 -26.84
C ARG A 225 29.84 0.16 -26.86
N SER A 226 29.15 -0.76 -26.21
CA SER A 226 29.53 -2.18 -26.20
C SER A 226 29.48 -2.78 -27.60
N SER A 227 28.47 -2.43 -28.40
CA SER A 227 28.32 -2.89 -29.79
C SER A 227 29.46 -2.38 -30.67
N ILE A 228 29.81 -1.09 -30.56
CA ILE A 228 30.92 -0.47 -31.28
C ILE A 228 32.24 -1.17 -30.94
N GLN A 229 32.56 -1.27 -29.63
CA GLN A 229 33.79 -1.89 -29.15
C GLN A 229 33.93 -3.34 -29.59
N THR A 230 32.83 -4.08 -29.48
CA THR A 230 32.83 -5.51 -29.74
C THR A 230 32.99 -5.84 -31.21
N ASN A 231 32.45 -4.99 -32.08
CA ASN A 231 32.63 -5.09 -33.53
C ASN A 231 33.99 -4.55 -34.02
N GLN A 232 34.77 -3.90 -33.15
CA GLN A 232 35.99 -3.17 -33.54
C GLN A 232 35.74 -2.23 -34.73
N LEU A 233 34.57 -1.57 -34.76
CA LEU A 233 34.21 -0.69 -35.88
C LEU A 233 35.24 0.41 -36.00
N ALA A 234 35.85 0.57 -37.17
CA ALA A 234 36.74 1.71 -37.39
C ALA A 234 35.94 3.01 -37.22
N ASP A 235 36.41 3.87 -36.33
CA ASP A 235 35.85 5.22 -36.16
C ASP A 235 36.33 6.10 -37.33
N GLU A 236 35.46 6.97 -37.83
CA GLU A 236 35.75 7.85 -38.98
C GLU A 236 36.92 8.81 -38.69
N ALA A 237 37.10 9.22 -37.43
CA ALA A 237 38.24 10.02 -37.01
C ALA A 237 39.51 9.19 -36.75
N TRP A 238 39.51 7.90 -37.12
CA TRP A 238 40.64 6.97 -36.99
C TRP A 238 41.20 6.89 -35.56
N THR A 239 40.35 7.09 -34.54
CA THR A 239 40.78 7.16 -33.14
C THR A 239 41.14 5.79 -32.56
N ASN A 240 40.49 4.72 -33.03
CA ASN A 240 40.74 3.34 -32.59
C ASN A 240 41.66 2.55 -33.52
N VAL A 241 41.92 3.02 -34.74
CA VAL A 241 42.70 2.29 -35.75
C VAL A 241 43.77 3.18 -36.38
N GLU A 242 44.88 2.56 -36.79
CA GLU A 242 45.97 3.23 -37.49
C GLU A 242 46.26 2.50 -38.81
N PRO A 243 46.46 3.25 -39.92
CA PRO A 243 46.94 2.64 -41.16
C PRO A 243 48.37 2.15 -40.94
N SER A 244 48.64 0.92 -41.37
CA SER A 244 49.97 0.32 -41.41
C SER A 244 50.23 -0.22 -42.80
N SER A 245 51.37 0.15 -43.38
CA SER A 245 51.83 -0.39 -44.65
C SER A 245 52.92 -1.41 -44.38
N GLN A 246 52.72 -2.64 -44.84
CA GLN A 246 53.74 -3.70 -44.77
C GLN A 246 54.14 -4.08 -46.18
N TYR A 247 55.41 -3.84 -46.52
CA TYR A 247 55.99 -4.32 -47.77
C TYR A 247 56.26 -5.82 -47.68
N ASN A 248 55.72 -6.58 -48.63
CA ASN A 248 56.00 -8.00 -48.73
C ASN A 248 57.17 -8.21 -49.70
N ASN A 249 58.32 -8.61 -49.15
CA ASN A 249 59.55 -8.86 -49.91
C ASN A 249 59.39 -9.97 -50.98
N GLU A 250 58.51 -10.95 -50.75
CA GLU A 250 58.31 -12.08 -51.68
C GLU A 250 57.45 -11.71 -52.88
N THR A 251 56.45 -10.84 -52.69
CA THR A 251 55.52 -10.43 -53.76
C THR A 251 55.83 -9.06 -54.34
N SER A 252 56.82 -8.34 -53.77
CA SER A 252 57.15 -6.95 -54.10
C SER A 252 55.94 -6.01 -54.08
N LYS A 253 54.98 -6.27 -53.18
CA LYS A 253 53.74 -5.51 -53.06
C LYS A 253 53.59 -4.92 -51.67
N TRP A 254 53.03 -3.72 -51.62
CA TRP A 254 52.58 -3.11 -50.38
C TRP A 254 51.23 -3.70 -49.97
N SER A 255 51.13 -4.15 -48.71
CA SER A 255 49.85 -4.47 -48.09
C SER A 255 49.48 -3.38 -47.10
N PHE A 256 48.32 -2.77 -47.32
CA PHE A 256 47.73 -1.83 -46.39
C PHE A 256 46.83 -2.58 -45.41
N ARG A 257 47.09 -2.41 -44.12
CA ARG A 257 46.31 -3.02 -43.05
C ARG A 257 46.02 -2.00 -41.98
N PHE A 258 44.81 -2.02 -41.45
CA PHE A 258 44.50 -1.28 -40.23
C PHE A 258 44.90 -2.11 -39.03
N ARG A 259 45.59 -1.47 -38.09
CA ARG A 259 45.90 -2.06 -36.77
C ARG A 259 45.13 -1.28 -35.73
N SER A 260 44.70 -1.93 -34.66
CA SER A 260 44.13 -1.21 -33.53
C SER A 260 45.19 -0.28 -32.93
N ARG A 261 44.80 0.96 -32.66
CA ARG A 261 45.69 1.97 -32.10
C ARG A 261 46.20 1.52 -30.73
N ALA A 262 47.49 1.71 -30.51
CA ALA A 262 48.15 1.49 -29.22
C ALA A 262 48.80 2.79 -28.75
N PHE A 263 48.49 3.18 -27.52
CA PHE A 263 49.07 4.37 -26.90
C PHE A 263 50.33 3.97 -26.13
N ARG A 264 51.49 4.47 -26.58
CA ARG A 264 52.82 4.05 -26.10
C ARG A 264 53.06 4.36 -24.62
N THR A 265 52.39 5.37 -24.07
CA THR A 265 52.59 5.85 -22.69
C THR A 265 52.06 4.88 -21.62
N ASN A 266 51.07 4.05 -21.93
CA ASN A 266 50.36 3.22 -20.92
C ASN A 266 50.27 1.73 -21.27
N SER A 267 50.99 1.23 -22.28
CA SER A 267 50.80 -0.13 -22.82
C SER A 267 49.32 -0.46 -23.13
N CYS A 268 48.54 0.56 -23.47
CA CYS A 268 47.09 0.46 -23.65
C CYS A 268 46.76 0.40 -25.15
N SER A 269 45.96 -0.58 -25.57
CA SER A 269 45.51 -0.74 -26.95
C SER A 269 43.99 -0.79 -27.04
N CYS A 270 43.45 -0.13 -28.06
CA CYS A 270 42.02 -0.15 -28.36
C CYS A 270 41.49 -1.52 -28.79
N ALA A 271 42.37 -2.48 -29.10
CA ALA A 271 42.00 -3.88 -29.26
C ALA A 271 41.57 -4.54 -27.93
N VAL A 272 42.10 -4.05 -26.81
CA VAL A 272 42.01 -4.70 -25.49
C VAL A 272 41.11 -3.92 -24.54
N SER A 273 41.20 -2.59 -24.53
CA SER A 273 40.42 -1.74 -23.62
C SER A 273 39.93 -0.48 -24.34
N ASN A 274 38.69 -0.07 -24.07
CA ASN A 274 38.14 1.20 -24.52
C ASN A 274 38.39 2.34 -23.51
N GLN A 275 39.02 2.05 -22.38
CA GLN A 275 39.44 3.04 -21.38
C GLN A 275 40.81 3.65 -21.70
N CYS A 276 41.42 3.27 -22.83
CA CYS A 276 42.67 3.87 -23.24
C CYS A 276 42.44 5.34 -23.58
N THR A 277 43.23 6.21 -22.95
CA THR A 277 43.19 7.65 -23.17
C THR A 277 44.55 8.19 -23.56
N HIS A 278 44.54 9.28 -24.32
CA HIS A 278 45.71 10.07 -24.67
C HIS A 278 45.35 11.56 -24.58
N PRO A 279 46.22 12.44 -24.07
CA PRO A 279 45.94 13.87 -24.05
C PRO A 279 45.67 14.42 -25.46
N VAL A 280 44.70 15.33 -25.57
CA VAL A 280 44.39 16.08 -26.81
C VAL A 280 45.02 17.46 -26.73
N GLY A 281 45.45 17.97 -27.88
CA GLY A 281 46.11 19.26 -27.96
C GLY A 281 46.52 19.63 -29.38
N PHE A 282 47.41 20.60 -29.49
CA PHE A 282 47.97 21.07 -30.76
C PHE A 282 49.34 20.42 -30.99
N TYR A 283 49.52 19.85 -32.18
CA TYR A 283 50.76 19.20 -32.62
C TYR A 283 51.43 19.99 -33.75
N PHE A 284 52.76 19.89 -33.85
CA PHE A 284 53.48 20.33 -35.05
C PHE A 284 53.13 19.46 -36.26
N GLN A 285 53.07 20.05 -37.46
CA GLN A 285 52.84 19.32 -38.71
C GLN A 285 53.95 18.28 -38.98
N THR A 286 55.18 18.59 -38.56
CA THR A 286 56.33 17.70 -38.77
C THR A 286 56.45 16.61 -37.71
N ASP A 287 55.56 16.59 -36.71
CA ASP A 287 55.70 15.65 -35.60
C ASP A 287 55.29 14.24 -36.01
N THR A 288 56.29 13.38 -36.15
CA THR A 288 56.09 11.93 -36.34
C THR A 288 55.96 11.21 -34.98
N SER A 289 56.27 11.89 -33.87
CA SER A 289 56.21 11.36 -32.52
C SER A 289 54.81 11.53 -31.93
N ARG A 290 54.02 10.46 -32.03
CA ARG A 290 52.67 10.36 -31.46
C ARG A 290 52.62 10.29 -29.92
N SER A 291 53.58 10.90 -29.21
CA SER A 291 53.76 10.69 -27.77
C SER A 291 53.04 11.70 -26.87
N GLN A 292 53.08 13.00 -27.18
CA GLN A 292 52.39 14.07 -26.42
C GLN A 292 52.17 15.31 -27.31
N PRO A 293 51.08 16.08 -27.11
CA PRO A 293 50.88 17.35 -27.81
C PRO A 293 51.88 18.41 -27.34
N ASN A 294 52.20 19.38 -28.21
CA ASN A 294 53.02 20.54 -27.85
C ASN A 294 52.29 21.48 -26.90
N ILE A 295 50.98 21.60 -27.12
CA ILE A 295 50.09 22.39 -26.28
C ILE A 295 48.90 21.51 -25.93
N THR A 296 48.86 21.01 -24.70
CA THR A 296 47.75 20.20 -24.19
C THR A 296 46.55 21.08 -23.90
N VAL A 297 45.35 20.61 -24.24
CA VAL A 297 44.09 21.20 -23.76
C VAL A 297 43.68 20.46 -22.48
N PRO A 298 43.72 21.10 -21.30
CA PRO A 298 43.31 20.51 -20.03
C PRO A 298 41.93 19.84 -20.11
N GLY A 299 41.81 18.68 -19.47
CA GLY A 299 40.55 17.92 -19.39
C GLY A 299 40.19 17.11 -20.63
N LEU A 300 40.73 17.43 -21.80
CA LEU A 300 40.41 16.73 -23.04
C LEU A 300 41.32 15.54 -23.29
N VAL A 301 40.70 14.40 -23.58
CA VAL A 301 41.38 13.15 -23.92
C VAL A 301 40.80 12.52 -25.16
N LEU A 302 41.69 11.91 -25.95
CA LEU A 302 41.36 11.02 -27.04
C LEU A 302 41.17 9.63 -26.45
N GLY A 303 39.97 9.10 -26.59
CA GLY A 303 39.62 7.72 -26.30
C GLY A 303 39.76 6.85 -27.55
N CYS A 304 39.45 5.56 -27.40
CA CYS A 304 39.43 4.66 -28.54
C CYS A 304 38.36 5.04 -29.57
N TYR A 305 37.18 5.45 -29.12
CA TYR A 305 36.09 5.86 -30.00
C TYR A 305 35.75 7.33 -29.75
N THR A 306 35.13 8.02 -30.71
CA THR A 306 34.71 9.42 -30.53
C THR A 306 33.84 9.60 -29.29
N ILE A 307 32.90 8.67 -29.04
CA ILE A 307 32.07 8.66 -27.82
C ILE A 307 32.87 8.44 -26.54
N ASP A 308 33.92 7.63 -26.57
CA ASP A 308 34.77 7.42 -25.39
C ASP A 308 35.67 8.64 -25.14
N SER A 309 36.16 9.29 -26.20
CA SER A 309 36.89 10.55 -26.12
C SER A 309 36.06 11.63 -25.41
N LEU A 310 34.79 11.78 -25.81
CA LEU A 310 33.87 12.70 -25.17
C LEU A 310 33.62 12.33 -23.70
N LEU A 311 33.18 11.08 -23.45
CA LEU A 311 32.73 10.67 -22.11
C LEU A 311 33.86 10.61 -21.08
N LEU A 312 35.10 10.30 -21.50
CA LEU A 312 36.27 10.26 -20.61
C LEU A 312 36.89 11.64 -20.38
N SER A 313 36.55 12.63 -21.20
CA SER A 313 37.00 14.01 -21.02
C SER A 313 36.24 14.74 -19.91
N THR A 314 36.78 15.86 -19.46
CA THR A 314 36.14 16.84 -18.57
C THR A 314 35.92 18.15 -19.32
N LEU A 315 35.15 19.06 -18.74
CA LEU A 315 34.91 20.40 -19.30
C LEU A 315 35.78 21.47 -18.65
N GLU A 316 36.83 21.09 -17.91
CA GLU A 316 37.58 21.99 -17.03
C GLU A 316 38.17 23.20 -17.77
N CYS A 317 38.69 22.99 -18.98
CA CYS A 317 39.21 24.07 -19.81
C CYS A 317 38.13 25.10 -20.18
N PHE A 318 36.91 24.64 -20.45
CA PHE A 318 35.81 25.51 -20.91
C PHE A 318 35.19 26.33 -19.79
N TYR A 319 35.51 26.04 -18.53
CA TYR A 319 35.18 26.91 -17.38
C TYR A 319 36.26 27.97 -17.13
N ASP A 320 37.48 27.80 -17.66
CA ASP A 320 38.61 28.68 -17.41
C ASP A 320 38.85 29.62 -18.60
N LYS A 321 38.76 30.93 -18.33
CA LYS A 321 38.95 31.98 -19.35
C LYS A 321 40.34 31.94 -20.01
N GLN A 322 41.39 31.66 -19.26
CA GLN A 322 42.75 31.54 -19.80
C GLN A 322 42.88 30.30 -20.68
N CYS A 323 42.21 29.21 -20.31
CA CYS A 323 42.25 27.98 -21.09
C CYS A 323 41.44 28.09 -22.40
N VAL A 324 40.25 28.68 -22.37
CA VAL A 324 39.48 29.00 -23.58
C VAL A 324 40.30 29.89 -24.52
N LYS A 325 40.97 30.91 -23.96
CA LYS A 325 41.87 31.76 -24.73
C LYS A 325 43.04 30.97 -25.33
N LEU A 326 43.63 30.04 -24.59
CA LEU A 326 44.68 29.16 -25.12
C LEU A 326 44.18 28.35 -26.33
N VAL A 327 42.94 27.85 -26.30
CA VAL A 327 42.36 27.13 -27.45
C VAL A 327 42.22 28.07 -28.66
N VAL A 328 41.65 29.27 -28.47
CA VAL A 328 41.45 30.25 -29.54
C VAL A 328 42.78 30.75 -30.12
N ASP A 329 43.75 31.10 -29.27
CA ASP A 329 45.05 31.67 -29.65
C ASP A 329 45.94 30.66 -30.41
N ASN A 330 45.70 29.34 -30.25
CA ASN A 330 46.50 28.29 -30.89
C ASN A 330 45.79 27.63 -32.08
N TYR A 331 44.69 28.20 -32.54
CA TYR A 331 43.93 27.68 -33.67
C TYR A 331 44.78 27.47 -34.94
N ASP A 332 45.68 28.41 -35.24
CA ASP A 332 46.57 28.37 -36.40
C ASP A 332 48.02 27.97 -36.04
N PHE A 333 48.22 27.37 -34.87
CA PHE A 333 49.53 26.93 -34.38
C PHE A 333 50.27 26.05 -35.42
N ASP A 334 51.44 26.49 -35.88
CA ASP A 334 52.26 25.79 -36.89
C ASP A 334 51.57 25.56 -38.25
N VAL A 335 50.42 26.20 -38.49
CA VAL A 335 49.62 26.07 -39.72
C VAL A 335 49.08 27.41 -40.23
N VAL A 336 49.77 28.51 -39.87
CA VAL A 336 49.35 29.89 -40.19
C VAL A 336 49.10 30.04 -41.70
N GLY A 337 47.89 30.47 -42.06
CA GLY A 337 47.45 30.64 -43.46
C GLY A 337 46.98 29.36 -44.16
N LEU A 338 47.03 28.21 -43.49
CA LEU A 338 46.53 26.92 -43.99
C LEU A 338 45.16 26.53 -43.42
N VAL A 339 44.66 27.29 -42.44
CA VAL A 339 43.34 27.12 -41.81
C VAL A 339 42.47 28.34 -42.05
N ARG A 340 41.14 28.17 -42.02
CA ARG A 340 40.19 29.26 -42.27
C ARG A 340 40.27 30.27 -41.12
N PRO A 341 40.32 31.59 -41.36
CA PRO A 341 40.26 32.54 -40.27
C PRO A 341 39.02 32.30 -39.39
N LEU A 342 39.23 32.31 -38.07
CA LEU A 342 38.12 32.17 -37.13
C LEU A 342 37.09 33.28 -37.31
N ASN A 343 35.82 32.92 -37.19
CA ASN A 343 34.73 33.88 -37.10
C ASN A 343 34.94 34.79 -35.88
N SER A 344 34.68 36.08 -36.01
CA SER A 344 34.77 37.07 -34.92
C SER A 344 33.98 36.68 -33.66
N HIS A 345 32.89 35.91 -33.81
CA HIS A 345 32.10 35.40 -32.69
C HIS A 345 32.81 34.25 -31.97
N ALA A 346 33.44 33.33 -32.70
CA ALA A 346 34.20 32.22 -32.10
C ALA A 346 35.42 32.71 -31.32
N VAL A 347 36.04 33.83 -31.75
CA VAL A 347 37.15 34.48 -31.03
C VAL A 347 36.71 35.07 -29.69
N GLN A 348 35.43 35.45 -29.58
CA GLN A 348 34.86 36.10 -28.38
C GLN A 348 34.06 35.13 -27.51
N ILE A 349 34.22 33.81 -27.72
CA ILE A 349 33.45 32.82 -26.96
C ILE A 349 33.71 32.94 -25.45
N GLU A 350 32.63 32.93 -24.68
CA GLU A 350 32.71 33.06 -23.23
C GLU A 350 32.87 31.70 -22.54
N PRO A 351 33.52 31.64 -21.36
CA PRO A 351 33.59 30.43 -20.56
C PRO A 351 32.19 29.97 -20.10
N LEU A 352 32.05 28.66 -19.88
CA LEU A 352 30.88 28.08 -19.26
C LEU A 352 30.65 28.68 -17.87
N ARG A 353 29.37 28.92 -17.54
CA ARG A 353 28.98 29.38 -16.21
C ARG A 353 28.89 28.19 -15.26
N ASN A 354 29.51 28.31 -14.10
CA ASN A 354 29.46 27.32 -13.02
C ASN A 354 28.43 27.66 -11.92
N GLU A 355 27.63 28.72 -12.12
CA GLU A 355 26.67 29.17 -11.11
C GLU A 355 25.56 28.13 -10.91
N ASN A 356 25.46 27.59 -9.70
CA ASN A 356 24.49 26.57 -9.31
C ASN A 356 24.66 25.22 -10.03
N SER A 357 25.84 24.89 -10.55
CA SER A 357 26.14 23.51 -10.99
C SER A 357 26.36 22.62 -9.77
N ARG A 358 25.83 21.39 -9.80
CA ARG A 358 26.19 20.36 -8.80
C ARG A 358 27.43 19.56 -9.19
N PHE A 359 27.94 19.76 -10.40
CA PHE A 359 29.13 19.11 -10.94
C PHE A 359 30.32 20.06 -10.89
N TYR A 360 31.48 19.54 -10.49
CA TYR A 360 32.72 20.32 -10.48
C TYR A 360 33.26 20.43 -11.91
N PRO A 361 34.05 21.46 -12.25
CA PRO A 361 34.63 21.62 -13.59
C PRO A 361 35.44 20.42 -14.09
N ASN A 362 36.09 19.68 -13.19
CA ASN A 362 36.86 18.47 -13.48
C ASN A 362 36.03 17.17 -13.43
N THR A 363 34.71 17.25 -13.27
CA THR A 363 33.83 16.09 -13.39
C THR A 363 33.85 15.56 -14.81
N THR A 364 33.91 14.23 -14.97
CA THR A 364 33.89 13.61 -16.30
C THR A 364 32.54 13.85 -16.98
N ILE A 365 32.56 14.04 -18.30
CA ILE A 365 31.33 14.18 -19.07
C ILE A 365 30.48 12.91 -18.92
N ASN A 366 31.07 11.73 -18.76
CA ASN A 366 30.34 10.50 -18.45
C ASN A 366 29.48 10.61 -17.18
N GLU A 367 29.96 11.27 -16.12
CA GLU A 367 29.20 11.45 -14.89
C GLU A 367 28.03 12.43 -15.07
N ILE A 368 28.25 13.54 -15.78
CA ILE A 368 27.21 14.52 -16.12
C ILE A 368 26.15 13.86 -17.03
N PHE A 369 26.60 13.16 -18.06
CA PHE A 369 25.80 12.40 -19.01
C PHE A 369 25.02 11.27 -18.34
N SER A 370 25.60 10.59 -17.34
CA SER A 370 24.93 9.54 -16.56
C SER A 370 23.75 10.07 -15.73
N GLN A 371 23.51 11.39 -15.78
CA GLN A 371 22.38 12.08 -15.21
C GLN A 371 21.54 12.80 -16.28
N LEU A 372 21.65 12.43 -17.56
CA LEU A 372 20.98 13.08 -18.70
C LEU A 372 21.33 14.57 -18.84
N PHE A 373 22.53 14.97 -18.40
CA PHE A 373 22.91 16.38 -18.24
C PHE A 373 21.94 17.18 -17.36
N VAL A 374 21.22 16.55 -16.43
CA VAL A 374 20.32 17.24 -15.51
C VAL A 374 21.10 17.68 -14.27
N GLU A 375 21.10 18.99 -14.04
CA GLU A 375 21.55 19.61 -12.79
C GLU A 375 20.55 19.29 -11.68
N ASP A 376 19.29 19.71 -11.87
CA ASP A 376 18.25 19.58 -10.85
C ASP A 376 16.90 19.24 -11.47
N TRP A 377 16.08 18.56 -10.67
CA TRP A 377 14.68 18.33 -10.96
C TRP A 377 13.83 19.32 -10.15
N ILE A 378 13.23 20.28 -10.84
CA ILE A 378 12.27 21.21 -10.25
C ILE A 378 10.93 20.46 -10.16
N ASN A 379 10.62 19.98 -8.95
CA ASN A 379 9.42 19.21 -8.67
C ASN A 379 8.47 19.96 -7.73
N SER A 380 7.17 19.76 -7.93
CA SER A 380 6.15 20.27 -7.00
C SER A 380 4.90 19.39 -7.06
N SER A 381 4.23 19.25 -5.92
CA SER A 381 2.93 18.60 -5.81
C SER A 381 1.93 19.56 -5.17
N ASN A 382 0.67 19.49 -5.59
CA ASN A 382 -0.37 20.40 -5.14
C ASN A 382 -1.49 19.64 -4.42
N PHE A 383 -1.39 19.59 -3.08
CA PHE A 383 -2.38 18.90 -2.25
C PHE A 383 -3.77 19.52 -2.34
N THR A 384 -3.87 20.85 -2.45
CA THR A 384 -5.17 21.52 -2.60
C THR A 384 -5.84 21.09 -3.89
N SER A 385 -5.12 21.11 -5.01
CA SER A 385 -5.60 20.59 -6.29
C SER A 385 -5.93 19.09 -6.25
N TYR A 386 -5.27 18.34 -5.38
CA TYR A 386 -5.62 16.95 -5.11
C TYR A 386 -6.97 16.85 -4.39
N TYR A 387 -7.10 17.50 -3.23
CA TYR A 387 -8.27 17.40 -2.38
C TYR A 387 -9.54 17.91 -3.07
N THR A 388 -9.46 19.06 -3.77
CA THR A 388 -10.58 19.63 -4.52
C THR A 388 -11.06 18.72 -5.66
N ARG A 389 -10.24 17.76 -6.13
CA ARG A 389 -10.66 16.80 -7.14
C ARG A 389 -11.05 15.44 -6.58
N CYS A 390 -10.45 15.02 -5.47
CA CYS A 390 -10.98 13.90 -4.69
C CYS A 390 -12.43 14.22 -4.29
N GLU A 391 -12.70 15.47 -3.89
CA GLU A 391 -14.03 16.04 -3.65
C GLU A 391 -14.93 15.06 -2.88
N PRO A 392 -14.60 14.79 -1.61
CA PRO A 392 -15.37 13.85 -0.80
C PRO A 392 -16.78 14.39 -0.58
N THR A 393 -17.80 13.57 -0.83
CA THR A 393 -19.20 13.96 -0.63
C THR A 393 -19.59 13.94 0.84
N GLN A 394 -18.99 13.05 1.62
CA GLN A 394 -19.18 12.94 3.06
C GLN A 394 -17.92 12.37 3.73
N CYS A 395 -17.70 12.71 4.99
CA CYS A 395 -16.74 12.07 5.88
C CYS A 395 -17.46 11.47 7.09
N THR A 396 -17.12 10.25 7.48
CA THR A 396 -17.67 9.61 8.68
C THR A 396 -16.57 9.26 9.68
N TYR A 397 -16.86 9.40 10.97
CA TYR A 397 -15.96 8.97 12.04
C TYR A 397 -16.76 8.43 13.23
N THR A 398 -16.18 7.47 13.95
CA THR A 398 -16.86 6.76 15.05
C THR A 398 -16.17 7.03 16.38
N ILE A 399 -16.96 7.44 17.38
CA ILE A 399 -16.52 7.65 18.77
C ILE A 399 -17.29 6.70 19.70
N GLY A 400 -16.61 6.10 20.67
CA GLY A 400 -17.26 5.31 21.72
C GLY A 400 -17.90 6.20 22.80
N LYS A 401 -19.23 6.24 22.85
CA LYS A 401 -19.99 6.99 23.86
C LYS A 401 -20.65 6.04 24.88
N HIS A 402 -20.75 6.47 26.13
CA HIS A 402 -21.51 5.73 27.15
C HIS A 402 -23.00 5.69 26.77
N ILE A 403 -23.66 4.60 27.16
CA ILE A 403 -25.09 4.41 26.98
C ILE A 403 -25.83 5.54 27.73
N SER A 404 -26.87 6.10 27.10
CA SER A 404 -27.68 7.17 27.67
C SER A 404 -28.48 6.70 28.89
N LEU A 405 -28.68 7.59 29.86
CA LEU A 405 -29.42 7.28 31.10
C LEU A 405 -30.85 6.78 30.80
N THR A 406 -31.51 7.37 29.80
CA THR A 406 -32.86 6.97 29.39
C THR A 406 -32.90 5.53 28.89
N TYR A 407 -31.93 5.14 28.07
CA TYR A 407 -31.82 3.76 27.60
C TYR A 407 -31.50 2.79 28.75
N MET A 408 -30.62 3.17 29.69
CA MET A 408 -30.34 2.36 30.88
C MET A 408 -31.60 2.11 31.72
N LEU A 409 -32.38 3.16 32.00
CA LEU A 409 -33.63 3.05 32.77
C LEU A 409 -34.66 2.18 32.06
N THR A 410 -34.79 2.33 30.73
CA THR A 410 -35.75 1.53 29.93
C THR A 410 -35.38 0.05 29.96
N MET A 411 -34.08 -0.27 29.87
CA MET A 411 -33.58 -1.65 29.99
C MET A 411 -33.80 -2.23 31.39
N MET A 412 -33.58 -1.45 32.45
CA MET A 412 -33.81 -1.88 33.83
C MET A 412 -35.29 -2.19 34.09
N LEU A 413 -36.21 -1.34 33.62
CA LEU A 413 -37.65 -1.56 33.75
C LEU A 413 -38.12 -2.80 32.99
N GLY A 414 -37.64 -2.99 31.75
CA GLY A 414 -37.95 -4.18 30.95
C GLY A 414 -37.42 -5.47 31.59
N PHE A 415 -36.20 -5.44 32.12
CA PHE A 415 -35.59 -6.58 32.80
C PHE A 415 -36.31 -6.92 34.11
N TYR A 416 -36.65 -5.92 34.92
CA TYR A 416 -37.43 -6.12 36.14
C TYR A 416 -38.78 -6.79 35.85
N GLY A 417 -39.51 -6.29 34.85
CA GLY A 417 -40.80 -6.86 34.45
C GLY A 417 -40.72 -8.32 34.01
N GLY A 418 -39.76 -8.65 33.15
CA GLY A 418 -39.55 -10.04 32.68
C GLY A 418 -39.05 -10.99 33.77
N LEU A 419 -38.09 -10.53 34.58
CA LEU A 419 -37.51 -11.33 35.66
C LEU A 419 -38.52 -11.59 36.77
N SER A 420 -39.33 -10.59 37.14
CA SER A 420 -40.38 -10.72 38.16
C SER A 420 -41.37 -11.82 37.80
N ALA A 421 -41.89 -11.78 36.58
CA ALA A 421 -42.89 -12.75 36.11
C ALA A 421 -42.37 -14.19 36.14
N ILE A 422 -41.11 -14.42 35.75
CA ILE A 422 -40.51 -15.76 35.77
C ILE A 422 -40.25 -16.23 37.21
N LEU A 423 -39.70 -15.35 38.06
CA LEU A 423 -39.37 -15.70 39.44
C LEU A 423 -40.63 -16.00 40.27
N GLU A 424 -41.72 -15.27 40.06
CA GLU A 424 -43.01 -15.53 40.73
C GLU A 424 -43.56 -16.93 40.44
N ILE A 425 -43.37 -17.44 39.22
CA ILE A 425 -43.85 -18.77 38.83
C ILE A 425 -42.92 -19.88 39.35
N VAL A 426 -41.61 -19.66 39.25
CA VAL A 426 -40.61 -20.71 39.43
C VAL A 426 -40.20 -20.88 40.89
N LEU A 427 -40.07 -19.79 41.66
CA LEU A 427 -39.51 -19.84 43.01
C LEU A 427 -40.36 -20.63 44.02
N PRO A 428 -41.70 -20.51 44.08
CA PRO A 428 -42.51 -21.29 45.01
C PRO A 428 -42.35 -22.80 44.77
N SER A 429 -42.25 -23.19 43.50
CA SER A 429 -42.06 -24.58 43.08
C SER A 429 -40.68 -25.12 43.48
N ILE A 430 -39.61 -24.36 43.23
CA ILE A 430 -38.24 -24.75 43.59
C ILE A 430 -38.06 -24.85 45.11
N VAL A 431 -38.49 -23.84 45.86
CA VAL A 431 -38.35 -23.81 47.32
C VAL A 431 -39.12 -24.96 47.97
N LYS A 432 -40.31 -25.28 47.45
CA LYS A 432 -41.08 -26.45 47.88
C LYS A 432 -40.36 -27.77 47.61
N VAL A 433 -39.77 -27.95 46.43
CA VAL A 433 -39.01 -29.17 46.08
C VAL A 433 -37.77 -29.32 46.96
N ILE A 434 -37.03 -28.24 47.18
CA ILE A 434 -35.81 -28.25 48.03
C ILE A 434 -36.19 -28.59 49.48
N LEU A 435 -37.20 -27.92 50.04
CA LEU A 435 -37.61 -28.16 51.43
C LEU A 435 -38.26 -29.53 51.66
N GLN A 436 -38.90 -30.13 50.65
CA GLN A 436 -39.46 -31.49 50.74
C GLN A 436 -38.39 -32.60 50.62
N GLN A 437 -37.27 -32.34 49.94
CA GLN A 437 -36.18 -33.33 49.80
C GLN A 437 -35.19 -33.32 50.97
N TRP A 438 -35.05 -32.20 51.67
CA TRP A 438 -34.16 -32.06 52.83
C TRP A 438 -34.51 -32.96 54.04
N PRO A 439 -35.78 -33.13 54.49
CA PRO A 439 -36.11 -34.04 55.58
C PRO A 439 -35.90 -35.51 55.20
N LYS A 440 -36.04 -35.87 53.92
CA LYS A 440 -35.77 -37.23 53.42
C LYS A 440 -34.27 -37.57 53.41
N ARG A 441 -33.40 -36.59 53.15
CA ARG A 441 -31.94 -36.75 53.27
C ARG A 441 -31.49 -36.86 54.74
N LYS A 442 -32.10 -36.09 55.66
CA LYS A 442 -31.78 -36.16 57.09
C LYS A 442 -32.26 -37.47 57.73
N LYS A 443 -33.43 -38.01 57.32
CA LYS A 443 -33.91 -39.34 57.76
C LYS A 443 -33.07 -40.50 57.21
N ARG A 444 -32.53 -40.43 55.98
CA ARG A 444 -31.58 -41.45 55.47
C ARG A 444 -30.26 -41.49 56.25
N ILE A 445 -29.81 -40.35 56.79
CA ILE A 445 -28.58 -40.29 57.61
C ILE A 445 -28.83 -40.85 59.03
N GLN A 446 -30.05 -40.76 59.57
CA GLN A 446 -30.40 -41.38 60.87
C GLN A 446 -30.81 -42.86 60.76
N LEU A 447 -31.42 -43.30 59.65
CA LEU A 447 -31.88 -44.70 59.47
C LEU A 447 -30.75 -45.67 59.07
N ASN A 448 -29.60 -45.18 58.59
CA ASN A 448 -28.41 -46.02 58.39
C ASN A 448 -27.66 -46.34 59.70
N ASN A 449 -27.98 -45.67 60.81
CA ASN A 449 -27.36 -45.92 62.12
C ASN A 449 -28.24 -46.77 63.07
N PHE A 450 -29.46 -47.19 62.67
CA PHE A 450 -30.40 -47.89 63.57
C PHE A 450 -30.93 -49.23 63.05
N ASN A 451 -30.54 -49.69 61.84
CA ASN A 451 -31.00 -50.96 61.30
C ASN A 451 -29.85 -51.96 61.11
N ASN A 452 -29.34 -52.44 62.24
CA ASN A 452 -29.06 -53.87 62.42
C ASN A 452 -30.20 -54.41 63.31
N ILE A 453 -30.65 -55.65 63.05
CA ILE A 453 -31.44 -56.54 63.93
C ILE A 453 -32.92 -56.77 63.51
N THR A 454 -33.21 -58.08 63.37
CA THR A 454 -34.48 -58.83 63.23
C THR A 454 -35.13 -59.06 61.85
N THR A 455 -35.06 -60.33 61.47
CA THR A 455 -35.78 -61.13 60.47
C THR A 455 -37.16 -61.61 61.00
N ASP A 456 -38.19 -61.67 60.14
CA ASP A 456 -38.91 -62.90 59.73
C ASP A 456 -40.35 -62.65 59.19
N THR A 457 -40.57 -63.17 57.96
CA THR A 457 -41.74 -63.85 57.35
C THR A 457 -43.19 -63.41 57.67
N ILE A 458 -44.16 -63.23 56.74
CA ILE A 458 -44.71 -64.15 55.70
C ILE A 458 -45.48 -63.36 54.60
N MET A 459 -45.49 -63.92 53.39
CA MET A 459 -46.24 -63.69 52.13
C MET A 459 -47.62 -63.00 52.19
N ASP A 460 -47.96 -62.14 51.21
CA ASP A 460 -48.80 -62.55 50.06
C ASP A 460 -48.90 -61.49 48.92
N SER A 461 -49.07 -62.04 47.72
CA SER A 461 -49.68 -61.58 46.46
C SER A 461 -49.37 -60.22 45.80
N SER A 462 -48.83 -60.38 44.58
CA SER A 462 -48.70 -59.44 43.48
C SER A 462 -50.04 -58.94 42.94
N SER A 463 -50.17 -57.63 42.73
CA SER A 463 -50.84 -57.09 41.54
C SER A 463 -50.20 -55.76 41.11
N LYS A 464 -49.78 -55.72 39.85
CA LYS A 464 -49.30 -54.52 39.14
C LYS A 464 -50.52 -53.68 38.74
N GLU A 465 -50.56 -52.43 39.18
CA GLU A 465 -51.32 -51.38 38.50
C GLU A 465 -50.37 -50.53 37.63
N PRO A 466 -50.70 -50.28 36.35
CA PRO A 466 -50.06 -49.23 35.55
C PRO A 466 -50.87 -47.93 35.70
N SER A 467 -50.34 -46.91 36.38
CA SER A 467 -50.94 -45.58 36.35
C SER A 467 -50.27 -44.69 35.30
N HIS A 468 -51.02 -44.51 34.22
CA HIS A 468 -51.10 -43.29 33.41
C HIS A 468 -50.94 -42.02 34.26
N SER A 469 -50.30 -40.98 33.70
CA SER A 469 -51.04 -39.81 33.20
C SER A 469 -50.13 -38.59 33.06
N SER A 470 -49.69 -38.32 31.84
CA SER A 470 -49.23 -37.00 31.38
C SER A 470 -50.40 -36.08 30.98
N LYS A 471 -51.63 -36.32 31.48
CA LYS A 471 -52.80 -35.46 31.24
C LYS A 471 -53.11 -34.48 32.37
N ASN A 472 -52.15 -34.17 33.25
CA ASN A 472 -52.40 -33.31 34.41
C ASN A 472 -51.91 -31.85 34.27
N ILE A 473 -51.37 -31.46 33.11
CA ILE A 473 -50.89 -30.09 32.89
C ILE A 473 -52.01 -29.19 32.34
N SER A 474 -52.80 -29.70 31.38
CA SER A 474 -53.93 -28.95 30.79
C SER A 474 -55.00 -28.63 31.82
N GLU A 475 -55.34 -29.58 32.70
CA GLU A 475 -56.35 -29.37 33.75
C GLU A 475 -55.86 -28.40 34.85
N LYS A 476 -54.56 -28.42 35.16
CA LYS A 476 -53.91 -27.40 36.03
C LYS A 476 -53.88 -26.01 35.42
N LEU A 477 -53.71 -25.90 34.10
CA LEU A 477 -53.78 -24.62 33.37
C LEU A 477 -55.21 -24.08 33.27
N LEU A 478 -56.20 -24.97 33.14
CA LEU A 478 -57.62 -24.59 33.07
C LEU A 478 -58.21 -24.15 34.41
N SER A 479 -57.63 -24.63 35.53
CA SER A 479 -58.00 -24.28 36.90
C SER A 479 -57.15 -23.16 37.50
N LEU A 480 -56.27 -22.54 36.71
CA LEU A 480 -55.33 -21.54 37.18
C LEU A 480 -56.06 -20.21 37.46
N ASN A 481 -56.02 -19.79 38.73
CA ASN A 481 -56.60 -18.54 39.21
C ASN A 481 -55.48 -17.72 39.88
N LEU A 482 -55.00 -16.68 39.20
CA LEU A 482 -53.95 -15.78 39.70
C LEU A 482 -54.47 -14.73 40.69
N PHE A 483 -55.80 -14.56 40.79
CA PHE A 483 -56.43 -13.51 41.61
C PHE A 483 -57.48 -14.08 42.57
N GLU A 484 -57.13 -15.15 43.30
CA GLU A 484 -57.99 -15.76 44.32
C GLU A 484 -58.25 -14.77 45.48
N SER A 485 -59.52 -14.49 45.82
CA SER A 485 -59.88 -13.55 46.89
C SER A 485 -60.30 -14.22 48.20
N GLU A 486 -60.00 -13.56 49.33
CA GLU A 486 -60.12 -14.06 50.71
C GLU A 486 -61.54 -14.40 51.23
N ARG A 487 -62.62 -14.18 50.47
CA ARG A 487 -63.98 -14.43 50.99
C ARG A 487 -64.50 -15.80 50.55
N SER A 488 -64.82 -16.64 51.54
CA SER A 488 -65.66 -17.84 51.37
C SER A 488 -67.09 -17.43 50.97
N SER A 489 -67.27 -16.90 49.77
CA SER A 489 -68.60 -16.77 49.20
C SER A 489 -68.91 -18.09 48.50
N THR A 490 -69.94 -18.77 48.97
CA THR A 490 -70.53 -19.97 48.37
C THR A 490 -71.13 -19.72 46.97
N GLU A 491 -70.81 -18.57 46.36
CA GLU A 491 -71.32 -18.12 45.07
C GLU A 491 -70.34 -18.46 43.94
N LYS A 492 -70.73 -19.41 43.10
CA LYS A 492 -70.07 -19.74 41.82
C LYS A 492 -69.77 -18.52 40.95
N ARG A 493 -70.47 -17.39 41.15
CA ARG A 493 -70.28 -16.12 40.43
C ARG A 493 -68.95 -15.42 40.74
N PHE A 494 -68.43 -15.50 41.96
CA PHE A 494 -67.17 -14.84 42.33
C PHE A 494 -65.96 -15.60 41.80
N LEU A 495 -65.92 -16.93 42.00
CA LEU A 495 -64.88 -17.80 41.43
C LEU A 495 -64.79 -17.65 39.90
N HIS A 496 -65.94 -17.50 39.23
CA HIS A 496 -65.98 -17.27 37.79
C HIS A 496 -65.36 -15.93 37.38
N LYS A 497 -65.57 -14.86 38.15
CA LYS A 497 -64.98 -13.53 37.89
C LYS A 497 -63.46 -13.53 38.08
N GLU A 498 -62.94 -14.25 39.08
CA GLU A 498 -61.50 -14.35 39.35
C GLU A 498 -60.76 -15.17 38.27
N ILE A 499 -61.35 -16.29 37.83
CA ILE A 499 -60.82 -17.08 36.71
C ILE A 499 -60.88 -16.26 35.41
N ILE A 500 -61.93 -15.46 35.20
CA ILE A 500 -62.01 -14.55 34.04
C ILE A 500 -60.93 -13.46 34.14
N ALA A 501 -60.73 -12.84 35.31
CA ALA A 501 -59.69 -11.84 35.50
C ALA A 501 -58.29 -12.42 35.25
N THR A 502 -58.05 -13.65 35.69
CA THR A 502 -56.81 -14.40 35.42
C THR A 502 -56.61 -14.62 33.93
N ARG A 503 -57.66 -15.03 33.21
CA ARG A 503 -57.61 -15.23 31.75
C ARG A 503 -57.40 -13.92 31.00
N ILE A 504 -58.07 -12.84 31.42
CA ILE A 504 -57.89 -11.50 30.85
C ILE A 504 -56.47 -11.01 31.10
N TYR A 505 -55.92 -11.19 32.29
CA TYR A 505 -54.55 -10.82 32.61
C TYR A 505 -53.54 -11.61 31.77
N ILE A 506 -53.67 -12.93 31.69
CA ILE A 506 -52.80 -13.76 30.85
C ILE A 506 -52.93 -13.35 29.38
N PHE A 507 -54.15 -13.11 28.90
CA PHE A 507 -54.40 -12.65 27.53
C PHE A 507 -53.76 -11.28 27.27
N LEU A 508 -53.96 -10.30 28.16
CA LEU A 508 -53.36 -8.97 28.06
C LEU A 508 -51.83 -9.03 28.18
N PHE A 509 -51.30 -9.89 29.03
CA PHE A 509 -49.85 -10.11 29.17
C PHE A 509 -49.26 -10.72 27.90
N ILE A 510 -49.91 -11.74 27.32
CA ILE A 510 -49.52 -12.30 26.02
C ILE A 510 -49.66 -11.25 24.92
N LEU A 511 -50.72 -10.44 24.92
CA LEU A 511 -50.96 -9.40 23.92
C LEU A 511 -49.94 -8.25 24.03
N CYS A 512 -49.55 -7.87 25.25
CA CYS A 512 -48.44 -6.94 25.51
C CYS A 512 -47.08 -7.53 25.12
N LEU A 513 -46.84 -8.82 25.37
CA LEU A 513 -45.64 -9.52 24.89
C LEU A 513 -45.61 -9.57 23.35
N ILE A 514 -46.74 -9.86 22.71
CA ILE A 514 -46.88 -9.85 21.24
C ILE A 514 -46.64 -8.43 20.73
N ALA A 515 -47.24 -7.40 21.33
CA ALA A 515 -47.05 -6.00 20.95
C ALA A 515 -45.58 -5.55 21.15
N ALA A 516 -44.94 -5.95 22.25
CA ALA A 516 -43.53 -5.70 22.49
C ALA A 516 -42.65 -6.43 21.47
N ILE A 517 -42.95 -7.70 21.15
CA ILE A 517 -42.25 -8.48 20.10
C ILE A 517 -42.49 -7.89 18.72
N ILE A 518 -43.66 -7.32 18.42
CA ILE A 518 -43.95 -6.65 17.15
C ILE A 518 -43.19 -5.32 17.07
N TYR A 519 -43.16 -4.55 18.16
CA TYR A 519 -42.50 -3.24 18.24
C TYR A 519 -40.97 -3.34 18.29
N SER A 520 -40.43 -4.33 19.01
CA SER A 520 -38.99 -4.62 19.08
C SER A 520 -38.52 -5.61 18.02
N GLY A 521 -39.43 -6.24 17.29
CA GLY A 521 -39.15 -7.26 16.28
C GLY A 521 -39.32 -6.75 14.86
N PRO A 522 -39.80 -7.59 13.91
CA PRO A 522 -39.48 -7.51 12.48
C PRO A 522 -40.01 -6.28 11.74
N PHE A 523 -40.79 -5.41 12.41
CA PHE A 523 -41.33 -4.17 11.84
C PHE A 523 -40.53 -2.91 12.21
N SER A 524 -39.52 -3.04 13.07
CA SER A 524 -38.44 -2.06 13.14
C SER A 524 -37.66 -2.16 11.82
N ASN A 525 -37.86 -1.18 10.93
CA ASN A 525 -37.03 -1.01 9.74
C ASN A 525 -35.62 -0.55 10.13
N GLU A 526 -34.94 -1.32 10.97
CA GLU A 526 -33.49 -1.28 11.01
C GLU A 526 -33.02 -1.99 9.74
N THR A 527 -32.41 -1.23 8.83
CA THR A 527 -31.53 -1.78 7.81
C THR A 527 -30.43 -2.55 8.55
N LYS A 528 -30.62 -3.86 8.70
CA LYS A 528 -29.68 -4.70 9.42
C LYS A 528 -28.46 -4.86 8.53
N LEU A 529 -27.45 -4.01 8.76
CA LEU A 529 -26.16 -4.11 8.10
C LEU A 529 -25.50 -5.41 8.55
N THR A 530 -25.66 -6.47 7.77
CA THR A 530 -24.93 -7.73 7.98
C THR A 530 -23.53 -7.58 7.42
N GLU A 531 -22.63 -7.02 8.23
CA GLU A 531 -21.21 -6.96 7.94
C GLU A 531 -20.59 -8.36 8.15
N LYS A 532 -20.10 -8.97 7.08
CA LYS A 532 -19.20 -10.13 7.18
C LYS A 532 -17.77 -9.63 7.11
N LYS A 533 -17.05 -9.66 8.24
CA LYS A 533 -15.63 -9.33 8.26
C LYS A 533 -14.84 -10.43 7.54
N SER A 534 -13.99 -10.02 6.60
CA SER A 534 -13.11 -10.89 5.81
C SER A 534 -13.83 -12.10 5.18
N PRO A 535 -14.81 -11.86 4.30
CA PRO A 535 -15.56 -12.94 3.67
C PRO A 535 -14.64 -13.80 2.78
N THR A 536 -14.83 -15.11 2.78
CA THR A 536 -14.12 -16.00 1.86
C THR A 536 -14.62 -15.81 0.42
N MET A 537 -13.81 -16.19 -0.56
CA MET A 537 -14.17 -16.08 -1.98
C MET A 537 -15.52 -16.75 -2.32
N ASN A 538 -15.80 -17.91 -1.72
CA ASN A 538 -17.06 -18.63 -1.92
C ASN A 538 -18.26 -17.83 -1.38
N ILE A 539 -18.12 -17.16 -0.24
CA ILE A 539 -19.18 -16.33 0.33
C ILE A 539 -19.48 -15.13 -0.59
N VAL A 540 -18.45 -14.48 -1.11
CA VAL A 540 -18.60 -13.35 -2.05
C VAL A 540 -19.29 -13.82 -3.34
N HIS A 541 -18.87 -14.97 -3.87
CA HIS A 541 -19.48 -15.57 -5.06
C HIS A 541 -20.97 -15.88 -4.85
N ASP A 542 -21.33 -16.54 -3.75
CA ASP A 542 -22.71 -16.87 -3.41
C ASP A 542 -23.59 -15.62 -3.23
N LEU A 543 -23.02 -14.55 -2.67
CA LEU A 543 -23.73 -13.27 -2.50
C LEU A 543 -23.95 -12.55 -3.84
N HIS A 544 -22.96 -12.56 -4.73
CA HIS A 544 -23.12 -12.02 -6.09
C HIS A 544 -24.15 -12.81 -6.91
N GLN A 545 -24.20 -14.14 -6.77
CA GLN A 545 -25.23 -14.96 -7.44
C GLN A 545 -26.65 -14.64 -6.97
N LYS A 546 -26.82 -14.18 -5.73
CA LYS A 546 -28.12 -13.78 -5.17
C LYS A 546 -28.62 -12.42 -5.67
N ASN A 547 -27.83 -11.72 -6.49
CA ASN A 547 -28.20 -10.49 -7.18
C ASN A 547 -28.80 -9.40 -6.27
N ILE A 548 -28.20 -9.24 -5.09
CA ILE A 548 -28.63 -8.29 -4.07
C ILE A 548 -28.20 -6.89 -4.53
N SER A 549 -29.17 -6.02 -4.83
CA SER A 549 -28.93 -4.66 -5.36
C SER A 549 -28.14 -3.74 -4.42
N SER A 550 -28.09 -4.06 -3.13
CA SER A 550 -27.34 -3.33 -2.09
C SER A 550 -26.03 -4.01 -1.67
N LEU A 551 -25.57 -5.03 -2.39
CA LEU A 551 -24.32 -5.72 -2.06
C LEU A 551 -23.12 -4.82 -2.39
N SER A 552 -22.37 -4.46 -1.36
CA SER A 552 -21.06 -3.82 -1.48
C SER A 552 -20.02 -4.69 -0.78
N CYS A 553 -18.95 -5.01 -1.50
CA CYS A 553 -17.79 -5.75 -1.05
C CYS A 553 -16.54 -4.89 -1.30
N PRO A 554 -16.39 -3.79 -0.53
CA PRO A 554 -15.30 -2.85 -0.72
C PRO A 554 -13.96 -3.53 -0.43
N CYS A 555 -12.98 -3.30 -1.28
CA CYS A 555 -11.66 -3.87 -1.12
C CYS A 555 -10.84 -3.14 -0.05
N SER A 556 -10.14 -3.88 0.80
CA SER A 556 -9.16 -3.29 1.74
C SER A 556 -7.93 -2.73 1.03
N LYS A 557 -7.62 -3.24 -0.16
CA LYS A 557 -6.63 -2.71 -1.10
C LYS A 557 -7.24 -2.62 -2.49
N VAL A 558 -7.24 -1.43 -3.04
CA VAL A 558 -7.98 -1.08 -4.27
C VAL A 558 -7.08 -1.07 -5.50
N ALA A 559 -5.78 -1.02 -5.25
CA ALA A 559 -4.73 -1.07 -6.23
C ALA A 559 -3.84 -2.27 -5.88
N ILE A 560 -3.81 -3.25 -6.77
CA ILE A 560 -2.95 -4.42 -6.61
C ILE A 560 -1.93 -4.40 -7.75
N PRO A 561 -0.62 -4.34 -7.45
CA PRO A 561 0.39 -4.36 -8.49
C PRO A 561 0.35 -5.69 -9.24
N TYR A 562 0.52 -5.64 -10.56
CA TYR A 562 0.46 -6.81 -11.45
C TYR A 562 1.41 -7.92 -10.99
N SER A 563 2.58 -7.57 -10.46
CA SER A 563 3.57 -8.51 -9.89
C SER A 563 3.02 -9.43 -8.78
N ARG A 564 1.88 -9.11 -8.15
CA ARG A 564 1.27 -9.92 -7.10
C ARG A 564 0.42 -11.07 -7.63
N PHE A 565 -0.08 -10.99 -8.86
CA PHE A 565 -1.02 -11.98 -9.42
C PHE A 565 -0.73 -12.38 -10.87
N LEU A 566 0.20 -11.70 -11.54
CA LEU A 566 0.74 -12.08 -12.84
C LEU A 566 2.21 -12.47 -12.68
N SER A 567 2.58 -13.55 -13.34
CA SER A 567 3.96 -13.96 -13.55
C SER A 567 4.16 -14.12 -15.05
N ILE A 568 5.20 -13.49 -15.59
CA ILE A 568 5.55 -13.57 -17.00
C ILE A 568 6.76 -14.50 -17.10
N LYS A 569 6.56 -15.66 -17.71
CA LYS A 569 7.69 -16.52 -18.06
C LYS A 569 8.22 -16.08 -19.42
N LEU A 570 9.50 -15.72 -19.45
CA LEU A 570 10.18 -15.24 -20.64
C LEU A 570 11.07 -16.35 -21.18
N ASP A 571 10.83 -16.75 -22.41
CA ASP A 571 11.68 -17.69 -23.13
C ASP A 571 12.51 -16.89 -24.14
N TYR A 572 13.79 -16.72 -23.83
CA TYR A 572 14.73 -16.06 -24.75
C TYR A 572 15.12 -17.02 -25.87
N HIS A 573 15.49 -16.47 -27.02
CA HIS A 573 15.98 -17.27 -28.13
C HIS A 573 17.16 -18.14 -27.66
N SER A 574 17.21 -19.40 -28.09
CA SER A 574 18.18 -20.41 -27.63
C SER A 574 19.64 -19.98 -27.78
N ILE A 575 19.90 -19.07 -28.72
CA ILE A 575 21.21 -18.45 -28.94
C ILE A 575 21.77 -17.73 -27.70
N CYS A 576 20.91 -17.11 -26.88
CA CYS A 576 21.33 -16.39 -25.67
C CYS A 576 21.74 -17.31 -24.51
N SER A 577 21.42 -18.60 -24.62
CA SER A 577 21.85 -19.65 -23.69
C SER A 577 22.89 -20.59 -24.30
N SER A 578 23.35 -20.30 -25.53
CA SER A 578 24.28 -21.16 -26.26
C SER A 578 25.73 -20.97 -25.81
N GLU A 579 26.59 -21.94 -26.13
CA GLU A 579 28.02 -21.82 -25.87
C GLU A 579 28.64 -20.64 -26.62
N TYR A 580 28.10 -20.27 -27.79
CA TYR A 580 28.61 -19.20 -28.64
C TYR A 580 28.67 -17.84 -27.94
N VAL A 581 27.69 -17.54 -27.08
CA VAL A 581 27.65 -16.29 -26.31
C VAL A 581 28.37 -16.39 -24.96
N SER A 582 29.02 -17.52 -24.66
CA SER A 582 29.77 -17.70 -23.42
C SER A 582 31.13 -16.97 -23.47
N PRO A 583 31.62 -16.44 -22.34
CA PRO A 583 32.98 -15.90 -22.28
C PRO A 583 34.04 -16.92 -22.70
N LEU A 584 33.87 -18.19 -22.33
CA LEU A 584 34.85 -19.24 -22.59
C LEU A 584 35.03 -19.49 -24.09
N TYR A 585 33.93 -19.51 -24.85
CA TYR A 585 33.95 -19.69 -26.30
C TYR A 585 34.68 -18.55 -27.02
N SER A 586 34.43 -17.30 -26.61
CA SER A 586 35.12 -16.13 -27.19
C SER A 586 36.65 -16.18 -26.94
N ILE A 587 37.08 -16.63 -25.76
CA ILE A 587 38.50 -16.82 -25.43
C ILE A 587 39.11 -17.93 -26.28
N ASN A 588 38.39 -19.03 -26.49
CA ASN A 588 38.84 -20.14 -27.31
C ASN A 588 39.02 -19.75 -28.79
N LEU A 589 38.15 -18.89 -29.33
CA LEU A 589 38.30 -18.34 -30.69
C LEU A 589 39.50 -17.40 -30.79
N LEU A 590 39.71 -16.51 -29.81
CA LEU A 590 40.86 -15.59 -29.80
C LEU A 590 42.20 -16.33 -29.74
N LYS A 591 42.27 -17.49 -29.07
CA LYS A 591 43.49 -18.32 -29.00
C LYS A 591 43.90 -18.93 -30.35
N LYS A 592 42.98 -19.08 -31.31
CA LYS A 592 43.29 -19.67 -32.63
C LYS A 592 44.07 -18.72 -33.55
N ASN A 593 44.00 -17.42 -33.29
CA ASN A 593 44.79 -16.36 -33.95
C ASN A 593 44.74 -16.37 -35.49
N ASP A 594 43.63 -16.82 -36.08
CA ASP A 594 43.37 -16.73 -37.52
C ASP A 594 42.26 -15.71 -37.83
N SER A 595 42.26 -15.18 -39.06
CA SER A 595 41.35 -14.10 -39.49
C SER A 595 39.87 -14.46 -39.37
N LEU A 596 39.51 -15.74 -39.60
CA LEU A 596 38.14 -16.22 -39.50
C LEU A 596 37.69 -16.33 -38.04
N SER A 597 38.54 -16.88 -37.17
CA SER A 597 38.26 -16.96 -35.73
C SER A 597 38.15 -15.57 -35.07
N LEU A 598 38.91 -14.58 -35.55
CA LEU A 598 38.81 -13.20 -35.09
C LEU A 598 37.48 -12.55 -35.50
N ALA A 599 37.05 -12.75 -36.76
CA ALA A 599 35.75 -12.29 -37.24
C ALA A 599 34.57 -12.98 -36.51
N LEU A 600 34.66 -14.29 -36.27
CA LEU A 600 33.66 -15.04 -35.51
C LEU A 600 33.61 -14.60 -34.04
N SER A 601 34.76 -14.37 -33.41
CA SER A 601 34.83 -13.88 -32.01
C SER A 601 34.12 -12.54 -31.87
N THR A 602 34.36 -11.63 -32.81
CA THR A 602 33.69 -10.34 -32.94
C THR A 602 32.17 -10.54 -33.03
N HIS A 603 31.71 -11.33 -34.00
CA HIS A 603 30.28 -11.62 -34.22
C HIS A 603 29.58 -12.18 -32.97
N TYR A 604 30.17 -13.19 -32.32
CA TYR A 604 29.56 -13.83 -31.16
C TYR A 604 29.60 -12.99 -29.88
N ARG A 605 30.60 -12.13 -29.73
CA ARG A 605 30.60 -11.15 -28.64
C ARG A 605 29.49 -10.12 -28.82
N VAL A 606 29.17 -9.68 -30.05
CA VAL A 606 28.04 -8.77 -30.30
C VAL A 606 26.74 -9.45 -29.91
N LEU A 607 26.58 -10.69 -30.36
CA LEU A 607 25.42 -11.51 -30.04
C LEU A 607 25.24 -11.66 -28.53
N ARG A 608 26.34 -11.85 -27.78
CA ARG A 608 26.34 -11.84 -26.32
C ARG A 608 25.89 -10.50 -25.75
N SER A 609 26.43 -9.38 -26.23
CA SER A 609 26.03 -8.05 -25.76
C SER A 609 24.56 -7.74 -26.05
N LEU A 610 24.05 -8.16 -27.21
CA LEU A 610 22.63 -8.08 -27.56
C LEU A 610 21.79 -8.92 -26.61
N CYS A 611 22.16 -10.18 -26.36
CA CYS A 611 21.47 -11.04 -25.40
C CYS A 611 21.43 -10.44 -23.99
N GLN A 612 22.56 -9.98 -23.47
CA GLN A 612 22.63 -9.34 -22.15
C GLN A 612 21.77 -8.08 -22.06
N SER A 613 21.74 -7.29 -23.13
CA SER A 613 20.94 -6.07 -23.19
C SER A 613 19.46 -6.37 -23.30
N SER A 614 19.06 -7.36 -24.11
CA SER A 614 17.69 -7.87 -24.17
C SER A 614 17.24 -8.37 -22.80
N HIS A 615 18.06 -9.13 -22.09
CA HIS A 615 17.77 -9.57 -20.72
C HIS A 615 17.53 -8.38 -19.77
N ARG A 616 18.39 -7.36 -19.81
CA ARG A 616 18.27 -6.18 -18.95
C ARG A 616 17.04 -5.34 -19.31
N PHE A 617 16.83 -5.11 -20.60
CA PHE A 617 15.68 -4.36 -21.12
C PHE A 617 14.36 -5.02 -20.71
N ILE A 618 14.23 -6.32 -20.97
CA ILE A 618 13.02 -7.07 -20.63
C ILE A 618 12.82 -7.14 -19.11
N LYS A 619 13.88 -7.34 -18.32
CA LYS A 619 13.79 -7.30 -16.85
C LYS A 619 13.30 -5.95 -16.34
N ASN A 620 13.83 -4.85 -16.89
CA ASN A 620 13.37 -3.49 -16.54
C ASN A 620 11.91 -3.28 -16.95
N ALA A 621 11.52 -3.75 -18.14
CA ALA A 621 10.15 -3.67 -18.64
C ALA A 621 9.18 -4.51 -17.79
N GLU A 622 9.58 -5.71 -17.36
CA GLU A 622 8.83 -6.57 -16.45
C GLU A 622 8.64 -5.90 -15.09
N GLU A 623 9.69 -5.28 -14.52
CA GLU A 623 9.58 -4.53 -13.27
C GLU A 623 8.59 -3.37 -13.40
N VAL A 624 8.65 -2.62 -14.50
CA VAL A 624 7.72 -1.51 -14.78
C VAL A 624 6.29 -2.02 -14.92
N PHE A 625 6.08 -3.06 -15.73
CA PHE A 625 4.79 -3.69 -15.93
C PHE A 625 4.23 -4.24 -14.61
N GLY A 626 5.07 -4.90 -13.82
CA GLY A 626 4.74 -5.45 -12.50
C GLY A 626 4.38 -4.39 -11.46
N THR A 627 4.82 -3.14 -11.65
CA THR A 627 4.41 -1.98 -10.83
C THR A 627 3.10 -1.32 -11.27
N ARG A 628 2.54 -1.68 -12.43
CA ARG A 628 1.19 -1.22 -12.81
C ARG A 628 0.16 -1.88 -11.91
N GLU A 629 -0.90 -1.15 -11.61
CA GLU A 629 -1.90 -1.57 -10.64
C GLU A 629 -3.21 -1.93 -11.34
N LEU A 630 -3.79 -3.07 -10.94
CA LEU A 630 -5.19 -3.37 -11.21
C LEU A 630 -6.01 -2.59 -10.20
N ILE A 631 -6.93 -1.77 -10.69
CA ILE A 631 -7.73 -0.88 -9.86
C ILE A 631 -9.15 -1.44 -9.77
N SER A 632 -9.59 -1.77 -8.57
CA SER A 632 -10.97 -2.11 -8.28
C SER A 632 -11.40 -1.63 -6.89
N ILE A 633 -12.54 -0.95 -6.86
CA ILE A 633 -13.16 -0.42 -5.63
C ILE A 633 -13.93 -1.54 -4.92
N GLU A 634 -14.60 -2.36 -5.72
CA GLU A 634 -15.41 -3.49 -5.30
C GLU A 634 -14.67 -4.79 -5.61
N THR A 635 -14.97 -5.84 -4.86
CA THR A 635 -14.38 -7.16 -5.11
C THR A 635 -14.81 -7.64 -6.49
N LEU A 636 -13.84 -7.89 -7.37
CA LEU A 636 -14.12 -8.39 -8.72
C LEU A 636 -14.64 -9.83 -8.63
N THR A 637 -15.68 -10.12 -9.41
CA THR A 637 -16.07 -11.50 -9.68
C THR A 637 -14.96 -12.19 -10.49
N ARG A 638 -14.88 -13.52 -10.39
CA ARG A 638 -13.88 -14.30 -11.12
C ARG A 638 -13.93 -14.03 -12.64
N SER A 639 -15.14 -13.98 -13.21
CA SER A 639 -15.33 -13.68 -14.63
C SER A 639 -14.86 -12.26 -15.01
N SER A 640 -15.16 -11.25 -14.19
CA SER A 640 -14.72 -9.88 -14.44
C SER A 640 -13.20 -9.74 -14.30
N PHE A 641 -12.60 -10.41 -13.32
CA PHE A 641 -11.14 -10.46 -13.17
C PHE A 641 -10.51 -11.12 -14.40
N ASP A 642 -10.97 -12.32 -14.77
CA ASP A 642 -10.45 -13.05 -15.92
C ASP A 642 -10.56 -12.24 -17.22
N PHE A 643 -11.68 -11.53 -17.43
CA PHE A 643 -11.85 -10.64 -18.59
C PHE A 643 -10.80 -9.52 -18.63
N GLN A 644 -10.57 -8.83 -17.50
CA GLN A 644 -9.54 -7.79 -17.42
C GLN A 644 -8.14 -8.37 -17.63
N ILE A 645 -7.85 -9.55 -17.08
CA ILE A 645 -6.57 -10.23 -17.30
C ILE A 645 -6.38 -10.62 -18.77
N GLN A 646 -7.42 -11.06 -19.47
CA GLN A 646 -7.32 -11.38 -20.89
C GLN A 646 -6.98 -10.16 -21.74
N ALA A 647 -7.58 -9.00 -21.47
CA ALA A 647 -7.21 -7.76 -22.14
C ALA A 647 -5.73 -7.39 -21.90
N ILE A 648 -5.25 -7.57 -20.67
CA ILE A 648 -3.84 -7.36 -20.32
C ILE A 648 -2.92 -8.33 -21.08
N LYS A 649 -3.28 -9.62 -21.16
CA LYS A 649 -2.52 -10.64 -21.92
C LYS A 649 -2.43 -10.31 -23.41
N VAL A 650 -3.51 -9.83 -24.01
CA VAL A 650 -3.52 -9.39 -25.41
C VAL A 650 -2.55 -8.22 -25.61
N CYS A 651 -2.56 -7.22 -24.71
CA CYS A 651 -1.61 -6.12 -24.76
C CYS A 651 -0.15 -6.58 -24.62
N ILE A 652 0.14 -7.53 -23.72
CA ILE A 652 1.50 -8.10 -23.58
C ILE A 652 1.94 -8.77 -24.89
N ASN A 653 1.08 -9.59 -25.51
CA ASN A 653 1.39 -10.28 -26.76
C ASN A 653 1.57 -9.32 -27.95
N ILE A 654 0.89 -8.17 -27.94
CA ILE A 654 1.08 -7.11 -28.95
C ILE A 654 2.40 -6.37 -28.73
N ILE A 655 2.83 -6.16 -27.48
CA ILE A 655 4.09 -5.47 -27.15
C ILE A 655 5.31 -6.37 -27.37
N LEU A 656 5.18 -7.68 -27.19
CA LEU A 656 6.25 -8.65 -27.39
C LEU A 656 6.45 -9.06 -28.86
N LYS A 657 5.43 -8.85 -29.71
CA LYS A 657 5.54 -8.98 -31.16
C LYS A 657 6.05 -7.69 -31.75
#